data_AF-U9UM49-F1
#
_entry.id   AF-U9UM49-F1
#
_cell.length_a   1.000
_cell.length_b   1.000
_cell.length_c   1.000
_cell.angle_alpha   90.00
_cell.angle_beta   90.00
_cell.angle_gamma   90.00
#
_symmetry.space_group_name_H-M   'P 1'
#
loop_
_entity.id
_entity.type
_entity.pdbx_description
1 polymer ?
#
loop_
_entity_poly.entity_id
_entity_poly.type
_entity_poly.pdbx_seq_one_letter_code
_entity_poly.pdbx_strand_id
1 'polypeptide(L)'
;MCLRQVDDKDLVLCDKAKKTFEIAGQIISETLILNTKINVNATFIDLCETDKERCKNTPFRRIMGAAGPARSIILRDDDGVDRLYPQSLVKQFRFKQHPEYGEFDIRARFNSKIDYWFIEDNSTIGKNQIDFLYVVLHEFIHGLGFLSAWNDKIHKALTPKILSNNLIIKNDNNSIENLYIFNGFIEKVFDKYIYFKSTNERLSDVITPQLQKFSPKKTFSIYEEIYNYFKESSEYYVAQYLYKLACKPSTLIFKSHDKKNITLETSLNPFSRSSLNHLQFSTYTRTKDFLMRPGVVAGRSIQYQLDKSGDYSGGPIGPQLKLILETLGYATRDHPLPYKPSPIYSININWCNSEDFTKIPVECPLQQNSVKFDSLSQLTQPNNENMIVLTFNCGIKNDILCNKAKNAFETADFCTSLGECPKGDGLIILGGATPARTIPLQDDDGLVRLYPQALVKQFQFKQHPSYGPFDIMALFNAGGTSFWFEGDPPITRNQQDFLYVVLHEIVHGLGFASGWEDYMNDQPKALTPEILITGKDPSEQFKFNGFLESAFDRYLIHIPTGKKISALTGDINKFQKEVGIIFENDIDFVTKFRNSPQYKIAEKMMSYSITPNVLGFLPRGTTKAIESVVLETRLQPYQTGSSISHVDFKKYNNTSDFLMKFLADHGANLDSLITSHNGNNNAGYNAIIGPNLKLVLETLGYSTPEYTNPYKPSVTIIGNGNDFNPTMSIPIEPGDSSTNNGKGSNEKSGGIKTYKTNFKSIYHVTIDQILI
;
A
#
# COMPACT_ATOMS: atom_id res chain seq x y z
N MET A 1 13.07 24.06 -11.56
CA MET A 1 13.63 25.27 -12.23
C MET A 1 12.47 26.10 -12.77
N CYS A 2 12.34 27.38 -12.41
CA CYS A 2 11.19 28.20 -12.82
C CYS A 2 11.52 28.98 -14.10
N LEU A 3 10.60 29.00 -15.07
CA LEU A 3 10.80 29.64 -16.39
C LEU A 3 9.59 30.52 -16.77
N ARG A 4 9.68 31.80 -16.42
CA ARG A 4 9.05 32.96 -17.10
C ARG A 4 9.66 34.24 -16.52
N GLN A 5 9.34 35.40 -17.10
CA GLN A 5 9.75 36.70 -16.55
C GLN A 5 9.11 36.88 -15.16
N VAL A 6 9.92 37.26 -14.17
CA VAL A 6 9.57 37.18 -12.74
C VAL A 6 9.45 38.60 -12.17
N ASP A 7 8.34 38.91 -11.49
CA ASP A 7 8.19 40.11 -10.65
C ASP A 7 8.87 39.87 -9.28
N ASP A 8 9.30 40.92 -8.57
CA ASP A 8 10.10 40.78 -7.33
C ASP A 8 9.40 39.92 -6.27
N LYS A 9 8.06 39.93 -6.25
CA LYS A 9 7.23 39.09 -5.36
C LYS A 9 7.30 37.60 -5.70
N ASP A 10 7.40 37.25 -6.98
CA ASP A 10 7.50 35.86 -7.43
C ASP A 10 8.90 35.29 -7.16
N LEU A 11 9.95 36.13 -7.16
CA LEU A 11 11.29 35.74 -6.68
C LEU A 11 11.25 35.37 -5.19
N VAL A 12 10.69 36.25 -4.34
CA VAL A 12 10.55 36.00 -2.90
C VAL A 12 9.72 34.74 -2.62
N LEU A 13 8.66 34.48 -3.40
CA LEU A 13 7.86 33.26 -3.30
C LEU A 13 8.65 32.01 -3.71
N CYS A 14 9.46 32.10 -4.77
CA CYS A 14 10.36 31.02 -5.19
C CYS A 14 11.46 30.72 -4.16
N ASP A 15 12.02 31.74 -3.49
CA ASP A 15 13.02 31.53 -2.44
C ASP A 15 12.44 30.87 -1.20
N LYS A 16 11.24 31.26 -0.76
CA LYS A 16 10.53 30.55 0.31
C LYS A 16 10.25 29.10 -0.06
N ALA A 17 9.84 28.84 -1.30
CA ALA A 17 9.66 27.48 -1.82
C ALA A 17 10.98 26.69 -1.86
N LYS A 18 12.09 27.32 -2.26
CA LYS A 18 13.43 26.72 -2.30
C LYS A 18 13.94 26.34 -0.91
N LYS A 19 13.90 27.26 0.05
CA LYS A 19 14.28 26.97 1.45
C LYS A 19 13.41 25.87 2.05
N THR A 20 12.16 25.81 1.65
CA THR A 20 11.25 24.74 2.03
C THR A 20 11.67 23.37 1.46
N PHE A 21 12.15 23.30 0.21
CA PHE A 21 12.82 22.11 -0.34
C PHE A 21 14.08 21.73 0.45
N GLU A 22 14.83 22.71 0.97
CA GLU A 22 16.06 22.49 1.74
C GLU A 22 15.76 21.95 3.16
N ILE A 23 14.81 22.55 3.87
CA ILE A 23 14.34 22.08 5.18
C ILE A 23 13.70 20.68 5.06
N ALA A 24 13.01 20.39 3.96
CA ALA A 24 12.55 19.04 3.63
C ALA A 24 13.72 18.03 3.50
N GLY A 25 14.77 18.41 2.77
CA GLY A 25 15.98 17.59 2.63
C GLY A 25 16.70 17.36 3.97
N GLN A 26 16.77 18.37 4.83
CA GLN A 26 17.33 18.26 6.18
C GLN A 26 16.54 17.26 7.03
N ILE A 27 15.23 17.43 7.12
CA ILE A 27 14.32 16.57 7.89
C ILE A 27 14.40 15.10 7.45
N ILE A 28 14.45 14.87 6.13
CA ILE A 28 14.70 13.54 5.55
C ILE A 28 16.07 12.99 5.97
N SER A 29 17.12 13.82 6.00
CA SER A 29 18.50 13.42 6.32
C SER A 29 18.80 13.28 7.82
N GLU A 30 18.05 13.93 8.70
CA GLU A 30 18.16 13.75 10.15
C GLU A 30 17.58 12.41 10.61
N THR A 31 16.59 11.95 9.84
CA THR A 31 16.00 10.61 9.92
C THR A 31 16.92 9.56 9.28
N LEU A 32 17.31 9.78 8.03
CA LEU A 32 18.01 8.80 7.20
C LEU A 32 19.52 8.78 7.44
N ILE A 33 20.07 7.58 7.61
CA ILE A 33 21.44 7.30 7.17
C ILE A 33 21.42 7.16 5.64
N LEU A 34 21.46 8.31 4.97
CA LEU A 34 21.67 8.40 3.53
C LEU A 34 23.10 8.01 3.19
N ASN A 35 23.26 6.79 2.66
CA ASN A 35 24.52 6.31 2.12
C ASN A 35 25.02 7.11 0.90
N THR A 36 24.12 7.84 0.22
CA THR A 36 24.34 8.71 -0.95
C THR A 36 23.26 9.80 -1.03
N LYS A 37 23.57 10.94 -1.66
CA LYS A 37 22.60 12.04 -1.88
C LYS A 37 21.46 11.62 -2.81
N ILE A 38 20.29 12.24 -2.62
CA ILE A 38 19.08 12.04 -3.42
C ILE A 38 18.75 13.34 -4.15
N ASN A 39 18.74 13.30 -5.49
CA ASN A 39 18.58 14.46 -6.34
C ASN A 39 17.10 14.68 -6.68
N VAL A 40 16.54 15.82 -6.28
CA VAL A 40 15.12 16.16 -6.51
C VAL A 40 14.98 17.25 -7.59
N ASN A 41 14.30 16.94 -8.69
CA ASN A 41 13.84 17.94 -9.65
C ASN A 41 12.47 18.48 -9.20
N ALA A 42 12.49 19.52 -8.37
CA ALA A 42 11.31 20.24 -7.92
C ALA A 42 10.99 21.45 -8.83
N THR A 43 9.71 21.66 -9.12
CA THR A 43 9.22 22.76 -9.96
C THR A 43 7.92 23.34 -9.41
N PHE A 44 7.88 24.66 -9.18
CA PHE A 44 6.75 25.39 -8.58
C PHE A 44 6.11 26.30 -9.64
N ILE A 45 4.90 25.98 -10.08
CA ILE A 45 4.27 26.49 -11.32
C ILE A 45 2.73 26.48 -11.22
N ASP A 46 2.05 27.26 -12.06
CA ASP A 46 0.60 27.12 -12.23
C ASP A 46 0.28 25.84 -13.02
N LEU A 47 -0.31 24.85 -12.36
CA LEU A 47 -0.71 23.60 -13.02
C LEU A 47 -1.81 23.82 -14.08
N CYS A 48 -2.68 24.82 -13.91
CA CYS A 48 -3.75 25.16 -14.84
C CYS A 48 -3.28 25.89 -16.09
N GLU A 49 -2.16 26.62 -16.04
CA GLU A 49 -1.54 27.12 -17.27
C GLU A 49 -0.95 25.96 -18.10
N THR A 50 -0.48 24.89 -17.45
CA THR A 50 0.12 23.72 -18.12
C THR A 50 -0.87 22.65 -18.58
N ASP A 51 -2.05 22.52 -17.95
CA ASP A 51 -3.09 21.55 -18.33
C ASP A 51 -4.49 22.20 -18.26
N LYS A 52 -4.80 22.98 -19.30
CA LYS A 52 -6.04 23.76 -19.41
C LYS A 52 -7.30 22.89 -19.53
N GLU A 53 -7.18 21.71 -20.13
CA GLU A 53 -8.30 20.78 -20.28
C GLU A 53 -8.66 20.12 -18.96
N ARG A 54 -7.68 19.56 -18.22
CA ARG A 54 -7.97 19.04 -16.88
C ARG A 54 -8.36 20.16 -15.93
N CYS A 55 -7.87 21.40 -16.07
CA CYS A 55 -8.39 22.54 -15.31
C CYS A 55 -9.79 23.03 -15.72
N LYS A 56 -10.54 22.32 -16.58
CA LYS A 56 -12.02 22.43 -16.60
C LYS A 56 -12.67 21.63 -15.46
N ASN A 57 -11.99 20.60 -14.95
CA ASN A 57 -12.42 19.75 -13.84
C ASN A 57 -12.02 20.39 -12.49
N THR A 58 -13.00 20.65 -11.61
CA THR A 58 -12.80 21.38 -10.34
C THR A 58 -11.90 20.66 -9.34
N PRO A 59 -12.00 19.33 -9.12
CA PRO A 59 -10.97 18.51 -8.49
C PRO A 59 -9.54 18.76 -8.97
N PHE A 60 -9.28 18.83 -10.28
CA PHE A 60 -7.91 18.99 -10.78
C PHE A 60 -7.30 20.36 -10.44
N ARG A 61 -8.12 21.43 -10.38
CA ARG A 61 -7.70 22.76 -9.87
C ARG A 61 -7.26 22.75 -8.39
N ARG A 62 -7.52 21.66 -7.65
CA ARG A 62 -7.19 21.52 -6.22
C ARG A 62 -5.93 20.69 -5.97
N ILE A 63 -5.32 20.10 -7.01
CA ILE A 63 -4.02 19.43 -6.92
C ILE A 63 -2.98 20.46 -6.48
N MET A 64 -2.20 20.13 -5.43
CA MET A 64 -1.24 21.07 -4.81
C MET A 64 0.20 20.65 -5.04
N GLY A 65 0.45 19.37 -5.28
CA GLY A 65 1.66 18.86 -5.90
C GLY A 65 1.35 17.62 -6.75
N ALA A 66 2.39 17.11 -7.42
CA ALA A 66 2.48 15.69 -7.79
C ALA A 66 3.96 15.29 -7.98
N ALA A 67 4.35 14.11 -7.49
CA ALA A 67 5.70 13.58 -7.66
C ALA A 67 5.79 12.05 -7.83
N GLY A 68 7.02 11.59 -8.01
CA GLY A 68 7.37 10.18 -8.07
C GLY A 68 8.86 9.97 -8.33
N PRO A 69 9.32 8.72 -8.38
CA PRO A 69 10.67 8.38 -8.78
C PRO A 69 10.94 8.91 -10.20
N ALA A 70 12.03 9.63 -10.39
CA ALA A 70 12.44 10.12 -11.70
C ALA A 70 12.86 8.98 -12.64
N ARG A 71 13.37 7.89 -12.07
CA ARG A 71 13.68 6.59 -12.69
C ARG A 71 13.39 5.50 -11.65
N SER A 72 12.92 4.35 -12.13
CA SER A 72 12.94 3.11 -11.36
C SER A 72 13.82 2.06 -12.07
N ILE A 73 14.34 1.10 -11.30
CA ILE A 73 15.41 0.18 -11.69
C ILE A 73 14.99 -1.24 -11.35
N ILE A 74 15.03 -2.17 -12.32
CA ILE A 74 14.66 -3.57 -12.08
C ILE A 74 15.76 -4.26 -11.26
N LEU A 75 15.45 -4.79 -10.07
CA LEU A 75 16.35 -5.64 -9.29
C LEU A 75 15.68 -6.95 -8.87
N ARG A 76 16.48 -8.02 -8.98
CA ARG A 76 16.27 -9.35 -8.41
C ARG A 76 16.72 -9.33 -6.95
N ASP A 77 16.05 -8.49 -6.18
CA ASP A 77 16.02 -8.59 -4.72
C ASP A 77 15.38 -9.97 -4.36
N ASP A 78 15.00 -10.20 -3.12
CA ASP A 78 15.15 -11.41 -2.35
C ASP A 78 14.62 -12.76 -3.03
N ASP A 79 13.61 -12.85 -3.93
CA ASP A 79 12.87 -14.12 -4.31
C ASP A 79 13.27 -14.88 -5.55
N GLY A 80 13.89 -14.26 -6.53
CA GLY A 80 13.72 -14.76 -7.88
C GLY A 80 12.57 -14.11 -8.64
N VAL A 81 11.92 -13.08 -8.08
CA VAL A 81 10.99 -12.20 -8.79
C VAL A 81 11.52 -10.75 -8.79
N ASP A 82 11.46 -10.07 -9.92
CA ASP A 82 11.95 -8.70 -10.09
C ASP A 82 11.02 -7.61 -9.57
N ARG A 83 11.56 -6.38 -9.56
CA ARG A 83 10.90 -5.15 -9.11
C ARG A 83 11.68 -3.89 -9.50
N LEU A 84 10.97 -2.83 -9.85
CA LEU A 84 11.38 -1.47 -10.21
C LEU A 84 11.58 -0.53 -8.99
N TYR A 85 12.79 -0.59 -8.41
CA TYR A 85 13.26 0.20 -7.26
C TYR A 85 13.39 1.67 -7.63
N PRO A 86 12.88 2.61 -6.82
CA PRO A 86 13.06 4.03 -7.09
C PRO A 86 14.54 4.35 -6.93
N GLN A 87 15.09 5.15 -7.84
CA GLN A 87 16.54 5.35 -7.91
C GLN A 87 17.13 5.95 -6.62
N SER A 88 16.35 6.83 -5.97
CA SER A 88 16.54 7.39 -4.64
C SER A 88 16.96 6.36 -3.58
N LEU A 89 16.36 5.17 -3.63
CA LEU A 89 16.68 4.04 -2.77
C LEU A 89 17.87 3.23 -3.28
N VAL A 90 17.93 2.93 -4.58
CA VAL A 90 18.94 1.99 -5.13
C VAL A 90 20.36 2.44 -4.81
N LYS A 91 20.61 3.75 -4.91
CA LYS A 91 21.90 4.36 -4.58
C LYS A 91 22.33 4.09 -3.13
N GLN A 92 21.39 3.92 -2.20
CA GLN A 92 21.67 3.70 -0.78
C GLN A 92 22.21 2.31 -0.46
N PHE A 93 22.02 1.33 -1.35
CA PHE A 93 22.47 -0.03 -1.10
C PHE A 93 23.98 -0.20 -1.19
N ARG A 94 24.68 0.63 -1.99
CA ARG A 94 26.13 0.52 -2.26
C ARG A 94 26.55 -0.88 -2.75
N PHE A 95 25.89 -1.38 -3.80
CA PHE A 95 26.29 -2.63 -4.46
C PHE A 95 27.70 -2.53 -5.06
N LYS A 96 28.47 -3.64 -5.03
CA LYS A 96 29.84 -3.71 -5.56
C LYS A 96 29.94 -3.41 -7.06
N GLN A 97 28.88 -3.76 -7.80
CA GLN A 97 28.59 -3.30 -9.14
C GLN A 97 27.13 -2.84 -9.11
N HIS A 98 26.81 -1.74 -9.78
CA HIS A 98 25.49 -1.12 -9.73
C HIS A 98 25.00 -0.74 -11.14
N PRO A 99 23.69 -0.60 -11.35
CA PRO A 99 23.14 -0.02 -12.58
C PRO A 99 23.52 1.45 -12.73
N GLU A 100 23.41 1.96 -13.96
CA GLU A 100 23.53 3.38 -14.26
C GLU A 100 22.35 4.16 -13.65
N TYR A 101 22.64 5.36 -13.12
CA TYR A 101 21.68 6.26 -12.52
C TYR A 101 21.45 7.49 -13.41
N GLY A 102 20.19 7.88 -13.62
CA GLY A 102 19.84 9.17 -14.19
C GLY A 102 20.12 10.35 -13.25
N GLU A 103 20.20 11.54 -13.81
CA GLU A 103 20.51 12.81 -13.14
C GLU A 103 19.71 13.04 -11.85
N PHE A 104 18.39 12.83 -11.91
CA PHE A 104 17.47 12.98 -10.80
C PHE A 104 16.99 11.63 -10.28
N ASP A 105 16.66 11.59 -8.99
CA ASP A 105 16.05 10.46 -8.29
C ASP A 105 14.54 10.66 -8.10
N ILE A 106 14.12 11.91 -7.92
CA ILE A 106 12.73 12.33 -7.69
C ILE A 106 12.38 13.42 -8.71
N ARG A 107 11.17 13.36 -9.27
CA ARG A 107 10.55 14.47 -10.01
C ARG A 107 9.32 14.94 -9.23
N ALA A 108 9.23 16.23 -8.95
CA ALA A 108 8.13 16.83 -8.20
C ALA A 108 7.65 18.15 -8.84
N ARG A 109 6.33 18.34 -8.86
CA ARG A 109 5.67 19.58 -9.29
C ARG A 109 4.77 20.10 -8.18
N PHE A 110 4.64 21.41 -8.08
CA PHE A 110 3.90 22.10 -7.02
C PHE A 110 3.09 23.25 -7.62
N ASN A 111 1.86 23.46 -7.12
CA ASN A 111 0.89 24.37 -7.75
C ASN A 111 0.94 25.78 -7.16
N SER A 112 1.59 26.72 -7.85
CA SER A 112 1.80 28.09 -7.35
C SER A 112 0.54 28.97 -7.25
N LYS A 113 -0.63 28.49 -7.70
CA LYS A 113 -1.93 29.17 -7.47
C LYS A 113 -2.65 28.72 -6.20
N ILE A 114 -2.02 27.88 -5.40
CA ILE A 114 -2.44 27.61 -4.03
C ILE A 114 -1.91 28.73 -3.12
N ASP A 115 -2.78 29.30 -2.30
CA ASP A 115 -2.39 30.20 -1.21
C ASP A 115 -1.55 29.40 -0.20
N TYR A 116 -0.27 29.72 -0.07
CA TYR A 116 0.68 29.01 0.78
C TYR A 116 1.20 29.91 1.91
N TRP A 117 1.50 29.26 3.04
CA TRP A 117 2.33 29.77 4.13
C TRP A 117 3.61 28.96 4.20
N PHE A 118 4.67 29.63 4.61
CA PHE A 118 6.01 29.07 4.70
C PHE A 118 6.51 29.23 6.12
N ILE A 119 7.40 28.34 6.57
CA ILE A 119 7.88 28.34 7.96
C ILE A 119 8.68 29.62 8.36
N GLU A 120 9.07 30.43 7.38
CA GLU A 120 9.68 31.77 7.58
C GLU A 120 8.65 32.91 7.70
N ASP A 121 7.35 32.65 7.50
CA ASP A 121 6.32 33.65 7.68
C ASP A 121 6.08 33.86 9.17
N ASN A 122 6.69 34.93 9.72
CA ASN A 122 6.60 35.36 11.13
C ASN A 122 5.17 35.59 11.68
N SER A 123 4.14 35.43 10.85
CA SER A 123 2.73 35.45 11.22
C SER A 123 2.19 34.03 11.43
N THR A 124 1.32 33.84 12.43
CA THR A 124 0.46 32.66 12.46
C THR A 124 -0.38 32.60 11.19
N ILE A 125 -0.08 31.62 10.35
CA ILE A 125 -0.81 31.23 9.14
C ILE A 125 -2.35 31.39 9.22
N GLY A 126 -2.93 31.93 8.16
CA GLY A 126 -4.36 32.18 8.02
C GLY A 126 -5.17 30.96 7.56
N LYS A 127 -6.44 30.88 7.98
CA LYS A 127 -7.43 29.77 7.83
C LYS A 127 -7.71 29.20 6.42
N ASN A 128 -7.05 29.71 5.38
CA ASN A 128 -7.18 29.27 3.98
C ASN A 128 -5.83 28.91 3.34
N GLN A 129 -4.72 29.22 4.02
CA GLN A 129 -3.36 29.03 3.52
C GLN A 129 -2.85 27.62 3.78
N ILE A 130 -2.04 27.13 2.87
CA ILE A 130 -1.48 25.78 2.88
C ILE A 130 -0.03 25.84 3.38
N ASP A 131 0.34 25.06 4.38
CA ASP A 131 1.77 24.96 4.75
C ASP A 131 2.54 24.36 3.56
N PHE A 132 3.58 25.03 3.07
CA PHE A 132 4.35 24.53 1.93
C PHE A 132 5.41 23.51 2.33
N LEU A 133 6.01 23.60 3.53
CA LEU A 133 6.93 22.55 4.03
C LEU A 133 6.18 21.26 4.24
N TYR A 134 4.90 21.38 4.52
CA TYR A 134 3.99 20.29 4.40
C TYR A 134 3.96 19.76 2.97
N VAL A 135 3.49 20.55 1.98
CA VAL A 135 3.27 20.04 0.61
C VAL A 135 4.56 19.53 -0.06
N VAL A 136 5.72 20.05 0.33
CA VAL A 136 7.03 19.63 -0.18
C VAL A 136 7.49 18.30 0.37
N LEU A 137 7.50 18.17 1.69
CA LEU A 137 7.73 16.87 2.30
C LEU A 137 6.59 15.93 1.93
N HIS A 138 5.45 16.43 1.45
CA HIS A 138 4.47 15.63 0.77
C HIS A 138 5.10 14.90 -0.41
N GLU A 139 5.64 15.62 -1.38
CA GLU A 139 5.95 15.04 -2.67
C GLU A 139 7.32 14.37 -2.76
N PHE A 140 8.29 14.72 -1.92
CA PHE A 140 9.69 14.30 -2.09
C PHE A 140 9.86 12.78 -1.96
N ILE A 141 9.71 12.32 -0.73
CA ILE A 141 8.84 11.23 -0.35
C ILE A 141 8.13 10.39 -1.45
N HIS A 142 7.23 10.94 -2.27
CA HIS A 142 6.51 10.20 -3.33
C HIS A 142 7.51 9.61 -4.34
N GLY A 143 8.69 10.23 -4.47
CA GLY A 143 9.86 9.70 -5.15
C GLY A 143 10.95 9.05 -4.28
N LEU A 144 10.97 9.18 -2.95
CA LEU A 144 11.62 8.16 -2.11
C LEU A 144 10.94 6.80 -2.31
N GLY A 145 9.65 6.86 -2.64
CA GLY A 145 9.09 6.17 -3.79
C GLY A 145 7.58 5.92 -3.73
N PHE A 146 6.85 6.61 -2.83
CA PHE A 146 5.56 6.21 -2.23
C PHE A 146 4.40 6.19 -3.20
N LEU A 147 4.51 5.28 -4.14
CA LEU A 147 3.50 4.98 -5.09
C LEU A 147 3.50 3.49 -5.22
N SER A 148 2.38 2.86 -4.96
CA SER A 148 2.13 1.57 -5.55
C SER A 148 2.00 1.72 -7.07
N ALA A 149 1.81 0.61 -7.76
CA ALA A 149 1.20 0.64 -9.07
C ALA A 149 0.05 -0.35 -9.23
N TRP A 150 -0.70 -0.45 -8.15
CA TRP A 150 -2.09 -0.90 -8.07
C TRP A 150 -2.96 0.42 -8.20
N ASN A 151 -3.90 0.56 -9.17
CA ASN A 151 -4.48 1.87 -9.62
C ASN A 151 -5.70 1.91 -10.62
N ASP A 152 -6.95 2.30 -10.27
CA ASP A 152 -8.28 1.90 -10.85
C ASP A 152 -8.60 1.82 -12.38
N LYS A 153 -7.66 2.07 -13.31
CA LYS A 153 -7.86 2.30 -14.76
C LYS A 153 -8.76 1.33 -15.54
N ILE A 154 -8.93 0.08 -15.13
CA ILE A 154 -9.80 -0.92 -15.82
C ILE A 154 -11.30 -0.71 -15.41
N HIS A 155 -11.56 0.33 -14.62
CA HIS A 155 -12.83 0.81 -14.08
C HIS A 155 -13.45 -0.14 -13.05
N LYS A 156 -13.40 0.31 -11.78
CA LYS A 156 -13.73 -0.42 -10.54
C LYS A 156 -12.97 -1.75 -10.46
N ALA A 157 -11.88 -1.93 -9.71
CA ALA A 157 -10.81 -2.88 -10.05
C ALA A 157 -9.98 -3.49 -8.81
N LEU A 158 -8.98 -4.47 -8.76
CA LEU A 158 -7.44 -4.44 -8.43
C LEU A 158 -6.37 -5.29 -9.24
N THR A 159 -5.54 -4.64 -10.09
CA THR A 159 -4.29 -5.10 -10.72
C THR A 159 -3.14 -4.16 -10.35
N PRO A 160 -1.92 -4.66 -10.53
CA PRO A 160 -0.80 -4.02 -11.19
C PRO A 160 -1.00 -3.28 -12.55
N LYS A 161 -0.17 -2.26 -12.83
CA LYS A 161 0.36 -2.05 -14.21
C LYS A 161 0.91 -3.33 -14.86
N ILE A 162 0.43 -3.49 -16.07
CA ILE A 162 0.91 -4.35 -17.14
C ILE A 162 2.38 -4.11 -17.55
N LEU A 163 3.23 -5.13 -17.48
CA LEU A 163 4.47 -5.18 -18.26
C LEU A 163 4.06 -5.47 -19.68
N SER A 164 4.32 -4.52 -20.55
CA SER A 164 4.19 -4.76 -21.97
C SER A 164 5.43 -4.29 -22.69
N ASN A 165 5.92 -5.15 -23.58
CA ASN A 165 6.81 -4.72 -24.65
C ASN A 165 5.93 -4.22 -25.80
N ASN A 166 6.39 -3.19 -26.51
CA ASN A 166 5.84 -2.81 -27.81
C ASN A 166 6.78 -3.36 -28.90
N LEU A 167 6.28 -4.22 -29.77
CA LEU A 167 6.96 -4.62 -30.99
C LEU A 167 6.50 -3.73 -32.14
N ILE A 168 7.42 -2.95 -32.70
CA ILE A 168 7.16 -2.07 -33.83
C ILE A 168 7.36 -2.87 -35.12
N ILE A 169 6.26 -3.27 -35.76
CA ILE A 169 6.28 -3.94 -37.07
C ILE A 169 6.05 -2.90 -38.17
N LYS A 170 6.71 -3.09 -39.31
CA LYS A 170 6.44 -2.37 -40.56
C LYS A 170 5.89 -3.35 -41.58
N ASN A 171 4.65 -3.12 -42.03
CA ASN A 171 4.03 -3.91 -43.08
C ASN A 171 4.44 -3.37 -44.46
N ASP A 172 4.23 -4.15 -45.54
CA ASP A 172 4.71 -3.81 -46.89
C ASP A 172 4.22 -2.46 -47.43
N ASN A 173 3.08 -1.97 -46.94
CA ASN A 173 2.55 -0.63 -47.24
C ASN A 173 3.22 0.51 -46.45
N ASN A 174 4.36 0.24 -45.80
CA ASN A 174 5.14 1.14 -44.94
C ASN A 174 4.39 1.69 -43.71
N SER A 175 3.23 1.12 -43.38
CA SER A 175 2.46 1.41 -42.17
C SER A 175 3.15 0.83 -40.94
N ILE A 176 3.31 1.65 -39.90
CA ILE A 176 3.84 1.21 -38.60
C ILE A 176 2.70 0.63 -37.76
N GLU A 177 2.84 -0.62 -37.37
CA GLU A 177 1.91 -1.32 -36.48
C GLU A 177 2.61 -1.56 -35.13
N ASN A 178 1.98 -1.10 -34.04
CA ASN A 178 2.50 -1.26 -32.69
C ASN A 178 1.85 -2.49 -32.08
N LEU A 179 2.57 -3.61 -32.00
CA LEU A 179 2.09 -4.81 -31.36
C LEU A 179 2.51 -4.86 -29.90
N TYR A 180 1.57 -4.57 -29.00
CA TYR A 180 1.80 -4.80 -27.57
C TYR A 180 1.88 -6.31 -27.32
N ILE A 181 2.80 -6.72 -26.44
CA ILE A 181 2.85 -8.07 -25.87
C ILE A 181 2.77 -7.92 -24.37
N PHE A 182 1.82 -8.59 -23.76
CA PHE A 182 1.76 -8.69 -22.31
C PHE A 182 2.76 -9.75 -21.79
N ASN A 183 3.59 -9.37 -20.83
CA ASN A 183 4.77 -10.14 -20.38
C ASN A 183 4.75 -10.54 -18.89
N GLY A 184 3.63 -10.31 -18.23
CA GLY A 184 3.55 -10.12 -16.78
C GLY A 184 3.03 -8.72 -16.49
N PHE A 185 2.83 -8.39 -15.24
CA PHE A 185 2.81 -7.00 -14.79
C PHE A 185 4.31 -6.53 -14.51
N ILE A 186 4.76 -5.26 -14.16
CA ILE A 186 6.21 -4.75 -13.83
C ILE A 186 6.60 -3.90 -12.51
N GLU A 187 6.82 -4.38 -11.25
CA GLU A 187 6.42 -3.90 -9.87
C GLU A 187 7.28 -2.79 -9.32
N LYS A 188 6.66 -1.69 -8.90
CA LYS A 188 7.26 -0.80 -7.95
C LYS A 188 7.39 -1.63 -6.73
N VAL A 189 8.41 -1.31 -6.02
CA VAL A 189 8.78 -2.17 -4.92
C VAL A 189 8.22 -1.55 -3.63
N PHE A 190 7.50 -0.42 -3.76
CA PHE A 190 6.27 -0.18 -3.00
C PHE A 190 5.60 -1.53 -2.87
N ASP A 191 5.25 -2.08 -4.01
CA ASP A 191 4.75 -3.41 -4.24
C ASP A 191 5.83 -4.50 -4.00
N LYS A 192 6.10 -4.83 -2.73
CA LYS A 192 6.30 -6.23 -2.25
C LYS A 192 5.41 -6.61 -1.04
N TYR A 193 4.60 -5.70 -0.45
CA TYR A 193 3.88 -6.00 0.81
C TYR A 193 2.32 -6.12 0.94
N ILE A 194 1.37 -6.25 -0.01
CA ILE A 194 -0.08 -6.40 0.34
C ILE A 194 -0.39 -7.57 1.35
N TYR A 195 -0.53 -7.45 2.70
CA TYR A 195 -1.37 -8.28 3.61
C TYR A 195 -2.88 -8.18 3.46
N PHE A 196 -3.66 -8.94 4.25
CA PHE A 196 -5.03 -8.60 4.65
C PHE A 196 -5.53 -8.97 6.13
N LYS A 197 -6.72 -8.55 6.75
CA LYS A 197 -7.23 -8.37 8.21
C LYS A 197 -8.24 -9.33 8.98
N SER A 198 -9.00 -10.25 8.40
CA SER A 198 -9.56 -11.56 8.95
C SER A 198 -9.12 -13.16 8.86
N THR A 199 -8.10 -14.04 8.38
CA THR A 199 -6.75 -14.42 7.64
C THR A 199 -5.21 -13.94 7.52
N ASN A 200 -4.60 -12.78 7.12
CA ASN A 200 -3.12 -12.36 7.01
C ASN A 200 -2.57 -12.35 5.59
N GLU A 201 -3.41 -11.93 4.68
CA GLU A 201 -3.28 -12.42 3.34
C GLU A 201 -2.20 -11.58 2.57
N ARG A 202 -0.86 -11.88 2.60
CA ARG A 202 0.15 -11.44 1.61
C ARG A 202 -0.26 -11.54 0.12
N LEU A 203 -1.28 -10.86 -0.41
CA LEU A 203 -1.68 -10.64 -1.83
C LEU A 203 -1.00 -11.51 -2.87
N SER A 204 -0.31 -11.03 -3.90
CA SER A 204 0.77 -11.71 -4.65
C SER A 204 1.79 -12.71 -4.05
N ASP A 205 1.53 -13.44 -2.99
CA ASP A 205 1.79 -14.87 -2.99
C ASP A 205 0.69 -15.60 -3.76
N VAL A 206 -0.48 -14.98 -3.73
CA VAL A 206 -1.82 -15.31 -4.20
C VAL A 206 -2.66 -14.00 -4.38
N ILE A 207 -2.18 -12.95 -5.06
CA ILE A 207 -2.91 -12.10 -6.03
C ILE A 207 -2.06 -11.80 -7.21
N THR A 208 -0.82 -11.27 -7.18
CA THR A 208 0.02 -11.45 -8.37
C THR A 208 0.29 -12.93 -8.71
N PRO A 209 0.61 -13.98 -7.92
CA PRO A 209 0.48 -15.36 -8.38
C PRO A 209 -0.93 -15.86 -8.57
N GLN A 210 -1.96 -15.07 -8.20
CA GLN A 210 -3.20 -15.17 -8.93
C GLN A 210 -2.91 -14.61 -10.34
N LEU A 211 -2.80 -13.30 -10.53
CA LEU A 211 -2.18 -12.54 -11.61
C LEU A 211 -0.85 -13.04 -12.27
N GLN A 212 -0.41 -14.33 -12.15
CA GLN A 212 0.21 -15.16 -13.22
C GLN A 212 -0.39 -16.61 -13.57
N LYS A 213 -1.69 -16.82 -13.96
CA LYS A 213 -2.14 -17.76 -15.08
C LYS A 213 -2.93 -17.34 -16.44
N PHE A 214 -3.76 -16.26 -16.71
CA PHE A 214 -4.04 -15.49 -18.00
C PHE A 214 -2.87 -15.65 -18.99
N SER A 215 -3.11 -16.34 -20.09
CA SER A 215 -2.06 -16.52 -21.08
C SER A 215 -2.60 -15.96 -22.38
N PRO A 216 -2.10 -14.79 -22.85
CA PRO A 216 -2.62 -14.14 -24.05
C PRO A 216 -2.60 -15.13 -25.19
N LYS A 217 -1.36 -15.55 -25.45
CA LYS A 217 -0.96 -16.33 -26.61
C LYS A 217 -1.31 -15.69 -27.96
N LYS A 218 -1.80 -14.43 -27.99
CA LYS A 218 -1.71 -13.52 -29.14
C LYS A 218 -1.19 -12.13 -28.73
N THR A 219 -1.35 -11.16 -29.63
CA THR A 219 -0.81 -9.80 -29.58
C THR A 219 -1.91 -8.76 -29.81
N PHE A 220 -1.53 -7.49 -29.74
CA PHE A 220 -2.43 -6.36 -29.50
C PHE A 220 -2.26 -5.23 -30.50
N SER A 221 -3.33 -4.61 -30.99
CA SER A 221 -3.23 -3.39 -31.81
C SER A 221 -3.07 -2.12 -30.94
N ILE A 222 -3.67 -2.12 -29.75
CA ILE A 222 -3.61 -1.01 -28.79
C ILE A 222 -3.38 -1.50 -27.35
N TYR A 223 -2.87 -0.64 -26.47
CA TYR A 223 -2.59 -0.99 -25.08
C TYR A 223 -3.87 -1.07 -24.24
N GLU A 224 -4.91 -0.32 -24.61
CA GLU A 224 -6.23 -0.35 -23.97
C GLU A 224 -7.03 -1.61 -24.32
N GLU A 225 -6.70 -2.31 -25.42
CA GLU A 225 -7.21 -3.65 -25.69
C GLU A 225 -6.79 -4.62 -24.59
N ILE A 226 -5.65 -4.39 -23.92
CA ILE A 226 -5.24 -5.19 -22.77
C ILE A 226 -6.27 -4.99 -21.66
N TYR A 227 -6.64 -3.75 -21.39
CA TYR A 227 -7.76 -3.44 -20.50
C TYR A 227 -9.12 -3.91 -21.03
N ASN A 228 -9.20 -4.35 -22.29
CA ASN A 228 -10.30 -5.12 -22.83
C ASN A 228 -10.22 -6.60 -22.48
N TYR A 229 -9.32 -7.49 -22.96
CA TYR A 229 -9.27 -8.91 -22.45
C TYR A 229 -9.02 -8.98 -20.96
N PHE A 230 -8.80 -7.88 -20.27
CA PHE A 230 -9.12 -7.80 -18.87
C PHE A 230 -10.55 -8.17 -18.42
N LYS A 231 -11.63 -8.03 -19.19
CA LYS A 231 -12.99 -8.01 -18.62
C LYS A 231 -13.87 -9.24 -18.84
N GLU A 232 -13.36 -10.33 -19.41
CA GLU A 232 -14.16 -11.54 -19.65
C GLU A 232 -13.43 -12.87 -19.24
N SER A 233 -13.12 -13.19 -17.96
CA SER A 233 -13.02 -14.57 -17.35
C SER A 233 -12.91 -14.73 -15.79
N SER A 234 -12.42 -15.85 -15.22
CA SER A 234 -11.93 -15.95 -13.81
C SER A 234 -11.36 -14.70 -13.09
N GLU A 235 -10.16 -14.27 -13.47
CA GLU A 235 -9.38 -13.15 -13.02
C GLU A 235 -10.17 -11.91 -12.59
N TYR A 236 -11.13 -11.40 -13.36
CA TYR A 236 -11.66 -10.05 -13.10
C TYR A 236 -12.72 -10.08 -11.99
N TYR A 237 -13.10 -11.28 -11.51
CA TYR A 237 -13.63 -11.50 -10.14
C TYR A 237 -12.63 -11.38 -9.02
N VAL A 238 -11.41 -11.77 -9.25
CA VAL A 238 -10.39 -11.83 -8.22
C VAL A 238 -10.01 -10.45 -7.80
N ALA A 239 -10.26 -9.47 -8.65
CA ALA A 239 -10.23 -8.12 -8.17
C ALA A 239 -11.53 -7.35 -8.31
N GLN A 240 -12.65 -7.97 -8.75
CA GLN A 240 -13.97 -7.64 -8.18
C GLN A 240 -13.98 -7.82 -6.71
N TYR A 241 -13.29 -8.84 -6.25
CA TYR A 241 -13.19 -9.25 -4.90
C TYR A 241 -12.41 -8.21 -4.13
N LEU A 242 -11.14 -8.06 -4.53
CA LEU A 242 -10.31 -6.95 -4.11
C LEU A 242 -11.12 -5.67 -4.16
N TYR A 243 -11.88 -5.35 -5.22
CA TYR A 243 -12.71 -4.15 -5.28
C TYR A 243 -13.97 -4.08 -4.41
N LYS A 244 -14.77 -5.15 -4.30
CA LYS A 244 -16.02 -5.18 -3.48
C LYS A 244 -15.70 -4.64 -2.13
N LEU A 245 -14.66 -5.28 -1.67
CA LEU A 245 -14.20 -5.16 -0.37
C LEU A 245 -13.39 -3.89 -0.34
N ALA A 246 -12.63 -3.51 -1.36
CA ALA A 246 -11.89 -2.25 -1.43
C ALA A 246 -12.75 -0.98 -1.34
N CYS A 247 -14.00 -1.10 -1.75
CA CYS A 247 -14.95 -0.04 -1.55
C CYS A 247 -15.25 0.13 -0.07
N LYS A 248 -15.35 -0.98 0.65
CA LYS A 248 -15.51 -0.93 2.09
C LYS A 248 -14.15 -0.81 2.75
N PRO A 249 -14.00 0.00 3.75
CA PRO A 249 -12.19 0.37 4.94
C PRO A 249 -11.36 -0.80 5.67
N SER A 250 -10.02 -0.94 5.73
CA SER A 250 -9.21 -2.00 6.47
C SER A 250 -8.66 -3.43 6.07
N THR A 251 -8.85 -4.15 4.95
CA THR A 251 -8.85 -5.65 4.87
C THR A 251 -7.60 -6.06 4.24
N LEU A 252 -7.19 -5.67 3.04
CA LEU A 252 -5.77 -5.69 2.74
C LEU A 252 -5.10 -5.02 4.01
N ILE A 253 -3.90 -5.34 4.60
CA ILE A 253 -3.38 -4.68 5.85
C ILE A 253 -2.05 -3.85 5.92
N PHE A 254 -0.79 -4.37 5.89
CA PHE A 254 0.59 -3.74 5.74
C PHE A 254 1.65 -3.95 6.86
N LYS A 255 2.84 -4.42 6.48
CA LYS A 255 3.78 -5.01 7.44
C LYS A 255 5.20 -4.55 7.21
N SER A 256 5.78 -3.92 8.23
CA SER A 256 7.13 -3.36 8.26
C SER A 256 8.16 -4.15 9.05
N HIS A 257 9.46 -3.89 8.83
CA HIS A 257 10.59 -4.78 9.14
C HIS A 257 10.45 -5.30 10.56
N ASP A 258 10.44 -4.41 11.56
CA ASP A 258 10.35 -4.67 13.01
C ASP A 258 9.32 -5.71 13.42
N LYS A 259 8.24 -5.76 12.65
CA LYS A 259 6.90 -6.14 13.07
C LYS A 259 6.23 -4.89 13.73
N LYS A 260 5.83 -3.90 12.88
CA LYS A 260 4.65 -2.97 12.99
C LYS A 260 3.77 -2.75 11.71
N ASN A 261 2.49 -2.38 11.90
CA ASN A 261 1.30 -2.80 11.11
C ASN A 261 0.57 -1.69 10.26
N ILE A 262 1.12 -0.57 9.70
CA ILE A 262 0.22 0.45 9.06
C ILE A 262 -0.57 -0.14 7.85
N THR A 263 -1.22 0.66 7.01
CA THR A 263 -2.68 0.74 6.99
C THR A 263 -3.34 1.37 5.70
N LEU A 264 -2.80 1.24 4.45
CA LEU A 264 -3.07 1.83 3.08
C LEU A 264 -4.18 2.84 2.85
N GLU A 265 -4.16 3.48 1.67
CA GLU A 265 -5.26 4.27 1.16
C GLU A 265 -6.51 3.46 0.79
N THR A 266 -7.58 3.65 1.61
CA THR A 266 -8.50 2.58 1.99
C THR A 266 -9.96 2.83 2.14
N SER A 267 -10.51 3.86 1.56
CA SER A 267 -11.96 3.80 1.41
C SER A 267 -12.36 3.80 -0.02
N LEU A 268 -11.71 4.64 -0.82
CA LEU A 268 -12.34 5.27 -1.96
C LEU A 268 -13.22 4.31 -2.78
N ASN A 269 -14.55 4.45 -2.65
CA ASN A 269 -15.64 3.74 -3.30
C ASN A 269 -16.48 4.71 -4.16
N PRO A 270 -16.20 4.85 -5.47
CA PRO A 270 -15.07 4.28 -6.21
C PRO A 270 -13.71 4.86 -5.85
N PHE A 271 -12.66 4.19 -6.34
CA PHE A 271 -11.26 4.54 -6.12
C PHE A 271 -10.95 6.01 -6.42
N SER A 272 -9.80 6.45 -5.96
CA SER A 272 -9.01 7.38 -6.76
C SER A 272 -7.54 6.98 -6.78
N ARG A 273 -6.72 7.58 -7.63
CA ARG A 273 -5.26 7.39 -7.59
C ARG A 273 -4.64 7.64 -6.22
N SER A 274 -5.36 8.32 -5.34
CA SER A 274 -4.92 8.40 -3.97
C SER A 274 -4.74 6.99 -3.43
N SER A 275 -5.79 6.18 -3.47
CA SER A 275 -5.81 4.77 -3.12
C SER A 275 -4.60 4.05 -3.72
N LEU A 276 -4.01 3.14 -2.95
CA LEU A 276 -2.70 2.52 -3.25
C LEU A 276 -1.50 3.44 -3.16
N ASN A 277 -1.68 4.74 -2.92
CA ASN A 277 -0.56 5.67 -2.89
C ASN A 277 -0.57 6.72 -1.75
N HIS A 278 -1.13 6.61 -0.52
CA HIS A 278 -1.40 7.75 0.45
C HIS A 278 -1.34 7.45 2.03
N LEU A 279 -1.85 8.27 3.01
CA LEU A 279 -2.07 8.08 4.50
C LEU A 279 -3.46 8.65 4.99
N GLN A 280 -3.70 8.96 6.30
CA GLN A 280 -5.00 9.00 7.09
C GLN A 280 -5.98 10.18 7.08
N PHE A 281 -6.98 10.17 7.99
CA PHE A 281 -8.11 11.11 8.18
C PHE A 281 -8.87 10.75 9.50
N SER A 282 -9.42 9.54 9.66
CA SER A 282 -9.98 8.95 10.91
C SER A 282 -9.09 8.13 11.81
N THR A 283 -7.82 8.07 11.49
CA THR A 283 -6.76 7.61 12.40
C THR A 283 -5.40 8.20 11.96
N TYR A 284 -5.38 9.18 11.05
CA TYR A 284 -4.30 10.16 10.86
C TYR A 284 -4.89 11.59 10.74
N THR A 285 -4.32 12.53 11.51
CA THR A 285 -4.62 13.93 11.92
C THR A 285 -3.98 14.18 13.29
N ARG A 286 -3.77 13.17 14.15
CA ARG A 286 -3.52 13.32 15.60
C ARG A 286 -2.68 12.16 16.20
N THR A 287 -2.07 11.31 15.37
CA THR A 287 -1.68 9.90 15.65
C THR A 287 -0.40 9.43 14.98
N LYS A 288 0.52 8.76 15.68
CA LYS A 288 1.97 8.89 15.42
C LYS A 288 2.61 8.55 14.03
N ASP A 289 1.89 8.41 12.90
CA ASP A 289 2.47 8.46 11.54
C ASP A 289 1.83 9.30 10.40
N PHE A 290 2.56 10.32 9.93
CA PHE A 290 1.91 11.64 9.72
C PHE A 290 1.28 11.53 8.40
N LEU A 291 2.18 11.78 7.44
CA LEU A 291 2.33 13.18 4.90
C LEU A 291 1.08 13.33 3.81
N MET A 292 0.20 12.41 3.32
CA MET A 292 0.08 11.21 2.44
C MET A 292 -1.36 10.90 2.37
N ARG A 293 -2.13 11.10 3.40
CA ARG A 293 -3.50 11.56 3.28
C ARG A 293 -3.72 12.58 2.14
N PRO A 294 -4.45 12.24 1.06
CA PRO A 294 -4.66 13.10 -0.11
C PRO A 294 -5.45 14.40 0.17
N GLY A 295 -4.95 15.36 0.97
CA GLY A 295 -5.82 16.47 1.36
C GLY A 295 -5.37 17.82 1.97
N VAL A 296 -4.14 18.38 1.90
CA VAL A 296 -3.73 19.55 2.74
C VAL A 296 -4.81 20.57 2.97
N VAL A 297 -5.13 20.61 4.26
CA VAL A 297 -6.14 21.36 4.94
C VAL A 297 -5.44 22.55 5.61
N ALA A 298 -6.07 23.71 5.48
CA ALA A 298 -5.40 24.98 5.36
C ALA A 298 -5.53 25.88 6.60
N GLY A 299 -4.41 26.27 7.20
CA GLY A 299 -4.41 27.46 8.06
C GLY A 299 -4.09 27.28 9.54
N ARG A 300 -3.17 26.36 9.85
CA ARG A 300 -2.34 26.30 11.08
C ARG A 300 -0.92 25.86 10.61
N SER A 301 0.09 25.66 11.45
CA SER A 301 1.47 25.35 10.98
C SER A 301 1.98 23.98 11.43
N ILE A 302 3.04 23.46 10.80
CA ILE A 302 3.79 22.25 11.19
C ILE A 302 4.28 22.21 12.65
N GLN A 303 4.36 23.35 13.34
CA GLN A 303 4.64 23.37 14.78
C GLN A 303 3.41 23.06 15.63
N TYR A 304 2.21 23.56 15.29
CA TYR A 304 0.89 23.25 15.93
C TYR A 304 0.41 21.80 15.66
N GLN A 305 1.39 20.97 15.43
CA GLN A 305 1.41 19.76 14.69
C GLN A 305 2.55 18.91 15.35
N LEU A 306 3.61 19.51 15.89
CA LEU A 306 4.42 18.98 16.99
C LEU A 306 3.68 19.11 18.34
N ASP A 307 2.83 20.12 18.48
CA ASP A 307 2.20 20.47 19.76
C ASP A 307 0.90 19.69 20.05
N LYS A 308 0.41 18.91 19.07
CA LYS A 308 -0.95 18.34 18.99
C LYS A 308 -0.88 16.87 18.61
N SER A 309 -0.16 16.10 19.41
CA SER A 309 0.81 15.21 18.81
C SER A 309 1.29 14.10 19.69
N GLY A 310 1.69 14.55 20.86
CA GLY A 310 2.45 13.81 21.80
C GLY A 310 3.92 14.04 21.67
N ASP A 311 4.60 13.64 22.72
CA ASP A 311 6.04 13.68 22.74
C ASP A 311 6.55 12.65 21.72
N TYR A 312 7.21 13.18 20.69
CA TYR A 312 7.92 12.40 19.68
C TYR A 312 9.07 13.24 19.11
N SER A 313 10.28 12.93 19.56
CA SER A 313 11.47 13.74 19.36
C SER A 313 12.13 13.64 17.99
N GLY A 314 11.84 12.60 17.19
CA GLY A 314 12.26 12.55 15.78
C GLY A 314 11.42 13.45 14.86
N GLY A 315 10.47 14.19 15.45
CA GLY A 315 9.76 15.28 14.83
C GLY A 315 9.11 14.89 13.51
N PRO A 316 9.43 15.58 12.39
CA PRO A 316 8.60 15.55 11.22
C PRO A 316 8.55 14.28 10.36
N ILE A 317 9.10 13.19 10.87
CA ILE A 317 9.25 11.90 10.21
C ILE A 317 9.09 10.81 11.32
N GLY A 318 8.06 9.96 11.15
CA GLY A 318 7.36 8.90 11.95
C GLY A 318 7.87 8.24 13.26
N PRO A 319 7.01 7.50 13.98
CA PRO A 319 7.24 6.05 14.14
C PRO A 319 6.75 5.30 12.89
N GLN A 320 6.30 4.04 12.90
CA GLN A 320 5.49 3.41 11.83
C GLN A 320 5.70 3.79 10.34
N LEU A 321 5.29 4.94 9.80
CA LEU A 321 5.63 5.33 8.44
C LEU A 321 7.15 5.37 8.34
N LYS A 322 7.80 5.79 9.42
CA LYS A 322 9.21 5.62 9.57
C LYS A 322 9.57 4.15 9.21
N LEU A 323 8.96 3.14 9.82
CA LEU A 323 9.25 1.74 9.53
C LEU A 323 9.10 1.42 8.03
N ILE A 324 8.20 2.07 7.28
CA ILE A 324 8.27 2.10 5.79
C ILE A 324 9.70 2.29 5.30
N LEU A 325 10.26 3.52 5.24
CA LEU A 325 11.40 3.69 4.32
C LEU A 325 12.63 2.89 4.73
N GLU A 326 12.61 2.36 5.94
CA GLU A 326 13.72 1.60 6.45
C GLU A 326 13.71 0.14 6.00
N THR A 327 12.55 -0.49 6.13
CA THR A 327 12.24 -1.83 5.65
C THR A 327 12.28 -1.91 4.12
N LEU A 328 12.70 -0.85 3.44
CA LEU A 328 12.99 -0.88 2.02
C LEU A 328 14.39 -1.34 1.77
N GLY A 329 15.30 -0.84 2.60
CA GLY A 329 16.65 -0.63 2.16
C GLY A 329 17.26 0.73 2.44
N TYR A 330 16.50 1.76 2.82
CA TYR A 330 17.16 2.92 3.43
C TYR A 330 17.50 2.57 4.88
N ALA A 331 18.55 3.18 5.42
CA ALA A 331 18.94 2.99 6.81
C ALA A 331 18.38 4.15 7.65
N THR A 332 17.92 3.89 8.89
CA THR A 332 18.19 4.86 9.95
C THR A 332 19.49 4.50 10.65
N ARG A 333 19.92 5.45 11.46
CA ARG A 333 20.37 5.25 12.83
C ARG A 333 20.13 3.85 13.47
N ASP A 334 18.89 3.40 13.71
CA ASP A 334 18.58 2.14 14.44
C ASP A 334 18.66 0.89 13.55
N HIS A 335 18.35 1.03 12.27
CA HIS A 335 18.54 0.01 11.24
C HIS A 335 19.70 0.42 10.33
N PRO A 336 20.94 0.49 10.84
CA PRO A 336 22.11 0.92 10.06
C PRO A 336 22.47 -0.08 8.96
N LEU A 337 21.92 -1.29 9.06
CA LEU A 337 22.12 -2.41 8.16
C LEU A 337 20.78 -2.87 7.55
N PRO A 338 20.08 -2.01 6.79
CA PRO A 338 18.85 -2.38 6.14
C PRO A 338 19.12 -3.46 5.11
N TYR A 339 18.17 -4.37 4.94
CA TYR A 339 18.25 -5.40 3.91
C TYR A 339 18.49 -4.76 2.52
N LYS A 340 19.25 -5.45 1.64
CA LYS A 340 19.65 -4.96 0.31
C LYS A 340 19.44 -5.99 -0.82
N PRO A 341 18.84 -5.62 -1.98
CA PRO A 341 18.69 -6.45 -3.16
C PRO A 341 19.93 -7.23 -3.60
N SER A 342 19.72 -8.20 -4.49
CA SER A 342 20.76 -8.56 -5.46
C SER A 342 20.55 -7.81 -6.78
N PRO A 343 21.57 -7.16 -7.34
CA PRO A 343 21.58 -6.76 -8.74
C PRO A 343 21.55 -7.98 -9.67
N ILE A 344 21.00 -7.81 -10.87
CA ILE A 344 20.92 -8.86 -11.89
C ILE A 344 22.22 -8.86 -12.71
N TYR A 345 22.98 -9.95 -12.67
CA TYR A 345 24.23 -10.08 -13.43
C TYR A 345 24.31 -11.40 -14.22
N SER A 346 24.63 -11.28 -15.52
CA SER A 346 24.58 -12.31 -16.57
C SER A 346 23.14 -12.82 -16.90
N ILE A 347 22.80 -13.26 -18.12
CA ILE A 347 23.59 -13.64 -19.31
C ILE A 347 23.14 -12.83 -20.55
N ASN A 348 23.95 -12.79 -21.62
CA ASN A 348 23.64 -12.18 -22.91
C ASN A 348 22.27 -12.58 -23.49
N ILE A 349 21.47 -11.57 -23.86
CA ILE A 349 20.58 -11.57 -25.03
C ILE A 349 20.95 -10.33 -25.85
N ASN A 350 21.02 -10.45 -27.17
CA ASN A 350 21.69 -9.47 -28.04
C ASN A 350 21.04 -8.07 -28.01
N TRP A 351 21.72 -7.11 -27.38
CA TRP A 351 21.47 -5.68 -27.57
C TRP A 351 22.12 -5.22 -28.89
N CYS A 352 21.39 -5.37 -29.99
CA CYS A 352 21.82 -4.85 -31.29
C CYS A 352 21.54 -3.34 -31.40
N ASN A 353 22.55 -2.53 -31.03
CA ASN A 353 22.71 -1.10 -31.39
C ASN A 353 21.66 -0.15 -30.78
N SER A 354 22.01 1.10 -30.42
CA SER A 354 22.96 2.00 -31.07
C SER A 354 23.96 2.71 -30.15
N GLU A 355 25.17 2.92 -30.69
CA GLU A 355 26.12 4.01 -30.43
C GLU A 355 26.86 4.04 -29.07
N ASP A 356 28.05 3.42 -29.12
CA ASP A 356 29.35 3.89 -28.58
C ASP A 356 29.42 4.65 -27.24
N PHE A 357 30.21 4.07 -26.31
CA PHE A 357 31.63 4.43 -26.22
C PHE A 357 32.47 3.20 -25.79
N THR A 358 33.75 3.19 -26.17
CA THR A 358 34.58 1.97 -26.19
C THR A 358 35.17 1.59 -24.82
N LYS A 359 35.20 0.27 -24.55
CA LYS A 359 35.88 -0.32 -23.38
C LYS A 359 37.32 -0.68 -23.70
N ILE A 360 38.25 -0.37 -22.79
CA ILE A 360 39.56 -1.02 -22.71
C ILE A 360 39.49 -2.09 -21.62
N PRO A 361 39.76 -3.38 -21.90
CA PRO A 361 39.80 -4.42 -20.89
C PRO A 361 41.18 -4.49 -20.20
N VAL A 362 41.19 -4.69 -18.88
CA VAL A 362 42.37 -5.11 -18.10
C VAL A 362 41.88 -6.12 -17.07
N GLU A 363 42.52 -7.30 -17.01
CA GLU A 363 42.19 -8.34 -16.03
C GLU A 363 42.89 -8.10 -14.67
N CYS A 364 42.31 -8.68 -13.61
CA CYS A 364 42.80 -8.51 -12.25
C CYS A 364 44.05 -9.36 -11.95
N PRO A 365 45.05 -8.82 -11.23
CA PRO A 365 45.91 -9.62 -10.38
C PRO A 365 45.09 -10.26 -9.24
N LEU A 366 45.40 -11.50 -8.87
CA LEU A 366 44.68 -12.25 -7.84
C LEU A 366 45.11 -11.88 -6.40
N GLN A 367 44.31 -12.36 -5.44
CA GLN A 367 44.40 -12.16 -3.99
C GLN A 367 45.81 -12.32 -3.38
N GLN A 368 46.01 -11.74 -2.18
CA GLN A 368 46.48 -12.56 -1.07
C GLN A 368 46.05 -12.05 0.33
N ASN A 369 46.06 -13.01 1.28
CA ASN A 369 46.15 -12.87 2.74
C ASN A 369 44.93 -12.36 3.53
N SER A 370 44.12 -13.36 3.89
CA SER A 370 43.22 -13.47 5.05
C SER A 370 43.63 -12.74 6.34
N VAL A 371 42.61 -12.25 7.06
CA VAL A 371 42.62 -12.10 8.52
C VAL A 371 41.45 -12.94 9.08
N LYS A 372 41.65 -13.65 10.19
CA LYS A 372 40.59 -14.46 10.84
C LYS A 372 39.66 -13.58 11.67
N PHE A 373 38.38 -13.97 11.73
CA PHE A 373 37.47 -13.55 12.80
C PHE A 373 37.83 -14.31 14.08
N ASP A 374 38.08 -13.60 15.19
CA ASP A 374 38.09 -14.16 16.55
C ASP A 374 37.98 -13.05 17.63
N SER A 375 36.75 -12.65 17.97
CA SER A 375 36.33 -12.20 19.32
C SER A 375 34.89 -11.65 19.29
N LEU A 376 33.93 -12.35 19.90
CA LEU A 376 32.49 -12.09 19.77
C LEU A 376 31.90 -11.19 20.89
N SER A 377 32.66 -10.21 21.39
CA SER A 377 32.44 -9.60 22.72
C SER A 377 32.29 -8.07 22.75
N GLN A 378 31.88 -7.44 21.65
CA GLN A 378 31.69 -5.96 21.57
C GLN A 378 30.34 -5.51 20.97
N LEU A 379 29.38 -6.43 20.76
CA LEU A 379 28.03 -6.10 20.25
C LEU A 379 26.96 -6.00 21.37
N THR A 380 27.36 -5.69 22.60
CA THR A 380 26.47 -5.61 23.77
C THR A 380 26.26 -4.16 24.26
N GLN A 381 25.86 -3.27 23.35
CA GLN A 381 24.96 -2.14 23.65
C GLN A 381 24.00 -1.96 22.46
N PRO A 382 22.72 -1.59 22.68
CA PRO A 382 21.78 -1.34 21.57
C PRO A 382 22.10 -0.03 20.84
N ASN A 383 21.91 0.02 19.52
CA ASN A 383 21.55 1.28 18.88
C ASN A 383 20.19 1.73 19.43
N ASN A 384 20.00 3.05 19.51
CA ASN A 384 18.98 3.67 20.37
C ASN A 384 18.32 4.84 19.64
N GLU A 385 17.72 4.51 18.49
CA GLU A 385 17.87 5.36 17.31
C GLU A 385 16.66 5.33 16.34
N ASN A 386 15.59 4.61 16.73
CA ASN A 386 14.26 4.51 16.10
C ASN A 386 14.26 3.84 14.70
N MET A 387 14.17 2.48 14.69
CA MET A 387 14.02 1.38 13.65
C MET A 387 13.04 1.62 12.50
N ILE A 388 12.94 2.88 12.10
CA ILE A 388 11.78 3.50 11.55
C ILE A 388 12.38 4.71 10.71
N VAL A 389 12.29 4.90 9.37
CA VAL A 389 12.53 6.08 8.40
C VAL A 389 11.28 6.65 7.55
N LEU A 390 10.67 7.87 7.69
CA LEU A 390 9.29 8.20 7.14
C LEU A 390 9.24 8.85 5.73
N THR A 391 8.09 8.72 5.04
CA THR A 391 7.76 9.29 3.73
C THR A 391 6.26 9.45 3.51
N PHE A 392 5.66 10.65 3.40
CA PHE A 392 4.20 10.71 3.12
C PHE A 392 3.64 12.02 2.26
N ASN A 393 2.48 12.17 1.50
CA ASN A 393 1.76 13.21 0.58
C ASN A 393 0.28 13.99 0.79
N CYS A 394 0.00 15.33 0.62
CA CYS A 394 -1.32 16.11 0.83
C CYS A 394 -1.96 17.02 -0.33
N GLY A 395 -3.32 17.09 -0.57
CA GLY A 395 -4.07 18.31 -1.10
C GLY A 395 -5.65 18.43 -1.22
N ILE A 396 -6.45 19.08 -0.30
CA ILE A 396 -7.93 19.42 -0.40
C ILE A 396 -8.59 20.57 0.46
N LYS A 397 -8.06 21.07 1.62
CA LYS A 397 -8.28 22.44 2.24
C LYS A 397 -9.12 22.78 3.52
N ASN A 398 -10.33 22.28 3.79
CA ASN A 398 -11.25 22.87 4.83
C ASN A 398 -10.96 22.52 6.33
N ASP A 399 -10.50 23.46 7.18
CA ASP A 399 -9.44 23.14 8.17
C ASP A 399 -9.63 23.22 9.70
N ILE A 400 -9.15 22.14 10.35
CA ILE A 400 -8.36 22.11 11.60
C ILE A 400 -7.45 20.85 11.62
N LEU A 401 -6.79 20.57 10.48
CA LEU A 401 -6.51 19.22 9.98
C LEU A 401 -5.06 19.02 9.42
N CYS A 402 -4.69 19.38 8.18
CA CYS A 402 -3.29 19.21 7.63
C CYS A 402 -2.29 20.19 8.18
N ASN A 403 -2.80 21.12 8.98
CA ASN A 403 -2.01 21.67 10.03
C ASN A 403 -2.65 21.48 11.40
N LYS A 404 -2.78 20.21 11.78
CA LYS A 404 -2.89 19.78 13.16
C LYS A 404 -2.31 18.38 13.43
N ALA A 405 -1.85 17.64 12.41
CA ALA A 405 -0.85 16.56 12.57
C ALA A 405 0.64 16.82 12.27
N LYS A 406 1.45 16.29 11.25
CA LYS A 406 4.25 15.71 10.73
C LYS A 406 5.20 14.67 11.57
N ASN A 407 5.51 14.50 12.88
CA ASN A 407 5.25 14.96 14.29
C ASN A 407 4.06 14.50 15.26
N ALA A 408 2.75 14.73 15.03
CA ALA A 408 1.54 14.23 15.72
C ALA A 408 0.80 13.11 15.01
N PHE A 409 0.59 13.39 13.71
CA PHE A 409 0.54 12.52 12.55
C PHE A 409 -0.93 12.24 11.88
N GLU A 410 -1.24 12.35 10.53
CA GLU A 410 -2.08 13.34 9.67
C GLU A 410 -3.33 13.01 8.64
N THR A 411 -4.29 13.91 8.21
CA THR A 411 -5.78 13.75 7.80
C THR A 411 -6.56 14.15 6.42
N ALA A 412 -6.96 13.31 5.41
CA ALA A 412 -7.67 13.62 4.10
C ALA A 412 -8.79 12.69 3.50
N ASP A 413 -9.50 13.05 2.40
CA ASP A 413 -10.97 12.85 2.29
C ASP A 413 -11.68 11.54 1.87
N PHE A 414 -12.50 10.97 2.78
CA PHE A 414 -13.46 9.88 2.54
C PHE A 414 -14.61 10.25 1.61
N CYS A 415 -15.62 10.98 2.10
CA CYS A 415 -16.84 11.27 1.36
C CYS A 415 -16.55 11.76 -0.06
N THR A 416 -15.53 12.60 -0.19
CA THR A 416 -15.10 13.26 -1.41
C THR A 416 -14.35 12.35 -2.36
N SER A 417 -13.47 11.48 -1.86
CA SER A 417 -12.60 10.67 -2.71
C SER A 417 -13.16 9.25 -2.90
N LEU A 418 -14.02 8.77 -1.98
CA LEU A 418 -14.96 7.66 -2.16
C LEU A 418 -16.17 8.10 -3.01
N GLY A 419 -17.22 8.61 -2.33
CA GLY A 419 -18.62 8.19 -2.54
C GLY A 419 -19.35 7.58 -1.32
N GLU A 420 -18.68 7.02 -0.30
CA GLU A 420 -19.26 6.75 1.03
C GLU A 420 -19.16 8.00 1.92
N CYS A 421 -19.98 8.98 1.55
CA CYS A 421 -20.35 10.03 2.49
C CYS A 421 -21.24 9.45 3.60
N PRO A 422 -21.18 9.99 4.83
CA PRO A 422 -22.16 9.71 5.87
C PRO A 422 -23.59 9.97 5.34
N LYS A 423 -24.41 8.92 5.27
CA LYS A 423 -25.80 8.96 4.76
C LYS A 423 -26.77 8.78 5.92
N GLY A 424 -26.89 9.82 6.74
CA GLY A 424 -27.60 9.78 8.02
C GLY A 424 -26.76 9.15 9.12
N ASP A 425 -27.44 8.61 10.14
CA ASP A 425 -26.88 8.16 11.42
C ASP A 425 -26.11 6.82 11.35
N GLY A 426 -25.50 6.53 10.20
CA GLY A 426 -24.71 5.32 9.95
C GLY A 426 -23.28 5.44 10.47
N LEU A 427 -22.66 4.29 10.72
CA LEU A 427 -21.32 4.17 11.29
C LEU A 427 -20.31 5.03 10.50
N ILE A 428 -19.71 6.03 11.15
CA ILE A 428 -18.78 6.97 10.50
C ILE A 428 -17.40 6.39 10.61
N ILE A 429 -16.95 5.85 9.50
CA ILE A 429 -15.88 4.89 9.60
C ILE A 429 -14.57 5.51 10.10
N LEU A 430 -13.94 4.84 11.08
CA LEU A 430 -12.64 5.20 11.65
C LEU A 430 -11.41 4.78 10.83
N GLY A 431 -11.69 4.02 9.79
CA GLY A 431 -10.91 3.88 8.59
C GLY A 431 -10.32 2.48 8.52
N GLY A 432 -9.08 2.33 8.05
CA GLY A 432 -8.59 0.99 7.96
C GLY A 432 -7.32 0.67 7.25
N ALA A 433 -6.67 -0.43 7.65
CA ALA A 433 -5.46 -0.93 7.04
C ALA A 433 -5.49 -1.35 5.54
N THR A 434 -4.38 -1.22 4.80
CA THR A 434 -3.93 -1.99 3.62
C THR A 434 -2.46 -1.81 3.19
N PRO A 435 -1.97 -2.59 2.22
CA PRO A 435 -0.63 -2.66 1.72
C PRO A 435 -0.34 -2.68 0.20
N ALA A 436 0.82 -3.21 -0.23
CA ALA A 436 1.42 -2.96 -1.56
C ALA A 436 1.34 -3.96 -2.78
N ARG A 437 1.99 -5.15 -2.78
CA ARG A 437 1.75 -6.45 -3.54
C ARG A 437 2.50 -7.57 -2.84
N THR A 438 2.75 -8.80 -3.29
CA THR A 438 3.50 -9.81 -2.47
C THR A 438 4.22 -10.99 -3.16
N ILE A 439 4.55 -12.14 -2.53
CA ILE A 439 5.48 -13.16 -3.10
C ILE A 439 5.28 -14.58 -2.53
N PRO A 440 5.06 -15.62 -3.35
CA PRO A 440 4.67 -16.95 -2.86
C PRO A 440 5.72 -17.64 -2.00
N LEU A 441 5.41 -17.83 -0.71
CA LEU A 441 6.11 -18.79 0.16
C LEU A 441 5.25 -20.02 0.40
N GLN A 442 5.92 -21.16 0.45
CA GLN A 442 5.33 -22.45 0.73
C GLN A 442 5.56 -22.80 2.21
N ASP A 443 4.47 -23.03 2.92
CA ASP A 443 4.47 -23.50 4.29
C ASP A 443 4.91 -24.96 4.43
N ASP A 444 5.15 -25.38 5.67
CA ASP A 444 5.41 -26.79 6.03
C ASP A 444 4.23 -27.74 5.75
N ASP A 445 3.00 -27.23 5.66
CA ASP A 445 1.82 -27.98 5.19
C ASP A 445 1.68 -28.01 3.66
N GLY A 446 2.69 -27.51 2.93
CA GLY A 446 2.82 -27.61 1.48
C GLY A 446 1.95 -26.63 0.69
N LEU A 447 1.06 -25.89 1.35
CA LEU A 447 0.31 -24.82 0.71
C LEU A 447 1.24 -23.62 0.47
N VAL A 448 1.22 -23.11 -0.76
CA VAL A 448 1.69 -21.75 -1.02
C VAL A 448 0.70 -20.81 -0.35
N ARG A 449 1.20 -19.86 0.44
CA ARG A 449 0.37 -18.90 1.12
C ARG A 449 0.98 -17.53 1.17
N LEU A 450 0.07 -16.57 1.15
CA LEU A 450 0.13 -15.16 1.50
C LEU A 450 0.92 -14.91 2.81
N TYR A 451 2.26 -14.83 2.73
CA TYR A 451 3.23 -14.78 3.83
C TYR A 451 4.09 -13.49 4.07
N PRO A 452 3.65 -12.45 4.80
CA PRO A 452 4.14 -11.07 4.68
C PRO A 452 5.57 -10.68 4.32
N GLN A 453 5.73 -9.56 3.61
CA GLN A 453 7.01 -8.99 3.27
C GLN A 453 7.86 -8.71 4.48
N ALA A 454 7.37 -8.01 5.49
CA ALA A 454 8.22 -7.78 6.63
C ALA A 454 8.14 -8.85 7.72
N LEU A 455 7.10 -9.69 7.69
CA LEU A 455 7.22 -11.04 8.24
C LEU A 455 8.47 -11.69 7.63
N VAL A 456 8.77 -11.38 6.38
CA VAL A 456 9.91 -11.89 5.65
C VAL A 456 11.18 -11.01 5.74
N LYS A 457 11.14 -9.70 6.03
CA LYS A 457 12.37 -8.93 6.36
C LYS A 457 13.07 -9.48 7.58
N GLN A 458 12.34 -9.94 8.62
CA GLN A 458 12.97 -10.70 9.73
C GLN A 458 12.85 -12.22 9.53
N PHE A 459 12.59 -12.69 8.31
CA PHE A 459 12.99 -14.06 7.96
C PHE A 459 14.43 -14.10 7.48
N GLN A 460 14.92 -13.05 6.81
CA GLN A 460 16.33 -12.90 6.43
C GLN A 460 16.85 -14.17 5.73
N PHE A 461 16.10 -14.71 4.76
CA PHE A 461 16.55 -15.90 4.06
C PHE A 461 17.79 -15.58 3.19
N LYS A 462 18.53 -16.60 2.73
CA LYS A 462 19.74 -16.42 1.89
C LYS A 462 19.42 -16.19 0.41
N GLN A 463 18.34 -16.83 -0.02
CA GLN A 463 17.54 -16.65 -1.23
C GLN A 463 16.09 -16.70 -0.74
N HIS A 464 15.25 -15.80 -1.22
CA HIS A 464 14.49 -14.94 -0.31
C HIS A 464 13.15 -14.35 -0.96
N PRO A 465 12.55 -13.16 -0.66
CA PRO A 465 11.75 -12.23 -1.58
C PRO A 465 12.06 -10.70 -1.97
N SER A 466 11.80 -10.16 -3.17
CA SER A 466 12.29 -8.79 -3.62
C SER A 466 11.63 -7.51 -3.04
N TYR A 467 12.25 -6.75 -2.12
CA TYR A 467 11.59 -5.78 -1.21
C TYR A 467 11.07 -4.44 -1.75
N GLY A 468 11.55 -3.35 -1.16
CA GLY A 468 10.78 -2.16 -0.78
C GLY A 468 11.21 -0.92 -1.56
N PRO A 469 10.29 -0.03 -2.00
CA PRO A 469 10.12 1.10 -1.14
C PRO A 469 8.86 1.27 -0.26
N PHE A 470 7.85 0.40 -0.09
CA PHE A 470 6.78 0.74 0.90
C PHE A 470 6.08 -0.33 1.70
N ASP A 471 6.19 -0.34 3.04
CA ASP A 471 5.62 -1.39 3.90
C ASP A 471 4.36 -1.14 4.67
N ILE A 472 4.02 0.12 4.96
CA ILE A 472 3.04 0.53 5.98
C ILE A 472 2.52 1.98 5.74
N MET A 473 1.51 2.17 4.88
CA MET A 473 0.83 3.45 4.52
C MET A 473 -0.70 3.54 4.75
N ALA A 474 -1.60 4.40 4.18
CA ALA A 474 -2.93 4.73 4.80
C ALA A 474 -4.07 5.53 3.93
N LEU A 475 -5.44 5.45 4.15
CA LEU A 475 -6.59 6.44 3.96
C LEU A 475 -7.93 6.20 4.76
N PHE A 476 -8.28 6.98 5.79
CA PHE A 476 -9.32 6.88 6.85
C PHE A 476 -10.25 8.14 6.64
N ASN A 477 -11.20 8.51 7.53
CA ASN A 477 -12.15 9.69 7.59
C ASN A 477 -11.97 10.93 8.57
N ALA A 478 -12.09 12.18 8.16
CA ALA A 478 -12.40 13.40 8.93
C ALA A 478 -13.26 14.41 8.17
N GLY A 479 -13.97 13.90 7.17
CA GLY A 479 -15.14 14.48 6.55
C GLY A 479 -16.30 13.92 7.36
N GLY A 480 -16.53 14.53 8.52
CA GLY A 480 -17.55 14.09 9.48
C GLY A 480 -17.02 13.44 10.77
N THR A 481 -15.72 13.47 11.06
CA THR A 481 -15.22 13.04 12.38
C THR A 481 -14.53 14.19 13.13
N SER A 482 -14.69 14.17 14.44
CA SER A 482 -14.07 15.04 15.43
C SER A 482 -13.52 14.13 16.53
N PHE A 483 -12.35 14.49 17.06
CA PHE A 483 -11.22 13.55 17.20
C PHE A 483 -10.02 14.22 17.91
N TRP A 484 -9.15 13.52 18.66
CA TRP A 484 -8.21 14.15 19.61
C TRP A 484 -6.71 13.89 19.41
N PHE A 485 -5.89 14.80 19.92
CA PHE A 485 -4.46 15.01 19.65
C PHE A 485 -3.66 15.08 20.96
N GLU A 486 -2.53 14.38 21.11
CA GLU A 486 -1.77 14.36 22.38
C GLU A 486 -1.10 15.73 22.67
N GLY A 487 -1.74 16.60 23.46
CA GLY A 487 -1.36 18.02 23.61
C GLY A 487 -2.42 19.01 23.09
N ASP A 488 -3.56 18.52 22.59
CA ASP A 488 -4.79 19.30 22.65
C ASP A 488 -5.28 19.54 24.09
N PRO A 489 -6.19 20.50 24.30
CA PRO A 489 -7.02 20.52 25.50
C PRO A 489 -7.68 19.15 25.73
N PRO A 490 -8.07 18.81 26.98
CA PRO A 490 -8.62 17.51 27.33
C PRO A 490 -9.70 17.01 26.38
N ILE A 491 -9.62 15.72 26.04
CA ILE A 491 -10.48 15.08 25.05
C ILE A 491 -11.97 15.23 25.39
N THR A 492 -12.77 15.64 24.40
CA THR A 492 -14.23 15.75 24.56
C THR A 492 -14.95 14.50 24.03
N ARG A 493 -16.20 14.28 24.46
CA ARG A 493 -17.00 13.09 24.09
C ARG A 493 -17.29 12.93 22.59
N ASN A 494 -17.09 13.99 21.81
CA ASN A 494 -17.21 13.99 20.36
C ASN A 494 -15.81 13.95 19.70
N GLN A 495 -14.85 13.35 20.38
CA GLN A 495 -13.49 13.10 19.95
C GLN A 495 -13.07 11.71 20.41
N GLN A 496 -12.56 10.87 19.52
CA GLN A 496 -11.91 9.61 19.88
C GLN A 496 -10.45 9.89 20.21
N ASP A 497 -9.85 9.14 21.14
CA ASP A 497 -8.40 9.07 21.11
C ASP A 497 -8.03 8.59 19.74
N PHE A 498 -6.99 9.18 19.24
CA PHE A 498 -6.57 8.89 17.93
C PHE A 498 -5.39 7.94 17.96
N LEU A 499 -4.33 8.23 18.73
CA LEU A 499 -3.10 7.43 18.81
C LEU A 499 -3.40 5.95 19.11
N TYR A 500 -4.46 5.71 19.90
CA TYR A 500 -5.15 4.43 20.05
C TYR A 500 -5.45 3.80 18.70
N VAL A 501 -6.26 4.48 17.89
CA VAL A 501 -6.69 3.96 16.62
C VAL A 501 -5.47 3.77 15.72
N VAL A 502 -4.40 4.56 15.89
CA VAL A 502 -3.16 4.28 15.17
C VAL A 502 -2.65 2.94 15.54
N LEU A 503 -2.44 2.66 16.82
CA LEU A 503 -1.90 1.37 17.18
C LEU A 503 -2.94 0.25 17.01
N HIS A 504 -4.23 0.55 16.81
CA HIS A 504 -5.22 -0.42 16.34
C HIS A 504 -4.96 -0.84 14.90
N GLU A 505 -4.92 0.13 13.99
CA GLU A 505 -4.91 -0.13 12.55
C GLU A 505 -3.46 -0.33 12.07
N ILE A 506 -2.52 0.28 12.79
CA ILE A 506 -1.11 -0.10 13.00
C ILE A 506 -0.94 -1.12 14.14
N VAL A 507 -1.96 -1.90 14.45
CA VAL A 507 -1.81 -3.31 14.81
C VAL A 507 -2.68 -4.24 13.91
N HIS A 508 -3.15 -3.74 12.76
CA HIS A 508 -3.75 -4.57 11.72
C HIS A 508 -2.77 -5.05 10.65
N GLY A 509 -2.00 -4.21 9.99
CA GLY A 509 -1.08 -4.58 8.90
C GLY A 509 0.02 -5.64 9.05
N LEU A 510 0.62 -5.86 10.21
CA LEU A 510 1.38 -7.07 10.54
C LEU A 510 0.54 -8.33 10.61
N GLY A 511 -0.45 -8.51 9.76
CA GLY A 511 -1.19 -9.76 9.82
C GLY A 511 -1.96 -9.95 11.12
N PHE A 512 -2.65 -8.92 11.61
CA PHE A 512 -3.95 -9.18 12.24
C PHE A 512 -5.01 -8.93 11.17
N ALA A 513 -5.70 -9.96 10.67
CA ALA A 513 -5.38 -10.51 9.35
C ALA A 513 -6.48 -11.37 8.59
N SER A 514 -6.95 -11.31 7.22
CA SER A 514 -7.96 -12.01 6.20
C SER A 514 -7.85 -11.71 4.73
N GLY A 515 -7.91 -12.76 3.92
CA GLY A 515 -8.60 -12.78 2.65
C GLY A 515 -9.78 -13.76 2.54
N TRP A 516 -10.76 -13.83 3.46
CA TRP A 516 -12.08 -14.45 3.15
C TRP A 516 -13.17 -13.39 2.93
N GLU A 517 -13.77 -13.31 1.74
CA GLU A 517 -14.88 -12.36 1.45
C GLU A 517 -15.80 -12.78 0.28
N ASP A 518 -16.99 -12.17 0.17
CA ASP A 518 -17.76 -12.23 -1.07
C ASP A 518 -17.23 -11.36 -2.21
N TYR A 519 -16.91 -12.09 -3.25
CA TYR A 519 -16.13 -11.68 -4.39
C TYR A 519 -16.86 -11.57 -5.70
N MET A 520 -18.14 -11.89 -5.64
CA MET A 520 -18.87 -12.43 -6.77
C MET A 520 -20.22 -11.74 -6.89
N ASN A 521 -20.64 -11.07 -5.81
CA ASN A 521 -21.88 -10.34 -5.63
C ASN A 521 -21.59 -8.87 -5.25
N ASP A 522 -22.57 -7.96 -5.34
CA ASP A 522 -22.44 -6.57 -4.85
C ASP A 522 -22.84 -6.40 -3.38
N GLN A 523 -23.32 -7.48 -2.75
CA GLN A 523 -23.64 -7.64 -1.34
C GLN A 523 -23.21 -9.05 -0.91
N PRO A 524 -22.57 -9.24 0.26
CA PRO A 524 -22.01 -10.53 0.64
C PRO A 524 -23.01 -11.67 0.81
N LYS A 525 -22.64 -12.84 0.28
CA LYS A 525 -23.44 -14.08 0.21
C LYS A 525 -22.57 -15.35 0.28
N ALA A 526 -21.36 -15.32 -0.24
CA ALA A 526 -20.48 -16.49 -0.33
C ALA A 526 -19.02 -16.04 -0.30
N LEU A 527 -18.28 -16.40 0.75
CA LEU A 527 -16.88 -15.96 0.89
C LEU A 527 -15.90 -16.96 0.26
N THR A 528 -14.88 -16.49 -0.46
CA THR A 528 -13.74 -17.34 -0.84
C THR A 528 -12.43 -16.75 -0.34
N PRO A 529 -11.33 -17.55 -0.31
CA PRO A 529 -9.98 -17.01 -0.30
C PRO A 529 -9.75 -16.15 -1.53
N GLU A 530 -8.57 -15.53 -1.60
CA GLU A 530 -8.05 -15.00 -2.85
C GLU A 530 -8.07 -16.05 -3.99
N ILE A 531 -8.40 -15.63 -5.23
CA ILE A 531 -8.81 -16.47 -6.37
C ILE A 531 -7.72 -16.45 -7.50
N LEU A 532 -7.21 -17.52 -8.14
CA LEU A 532 -5.84 -17.56 -8.76
C LEU A 532 -5.87 -17.38 -10.32
N ILE A 533 -5.14 -16.48 -11.04
CA ILE A 533 -5.53 -15.82 -12.36
C ILE A 533 -4.56 -14.78 -13.19
N THR A 534 -3.70 -15.00 -14.27
CA THR A 534 -2.55 -14.06 -14.83
C THR A 534 -2.89 -12.58 -15.14
N GLY A 535 -1.84 -11.88 -15.54
CA GLY A 535 -1.54 -11.15 -16.79
C GLY A 535 -1.34 -11.87 -18.20
N LYS A 536 -2.18 -11.92 -19.27
CA LYS A 536 -4.71 -10.96 -20.28
C LYS A 536 -4.88 -10.07 -21.67
N ASP A 537 -5.10 -10.71 -22.83
CA ASP A 537 -5.04 -10.35 -24.30
C ASP A 537 -5.95 -9.16 -24.82
N PRO A 538 -6.41 -9.07 -26.11
CA PRO A 538 -7.39 -8.06 -26.58
C PRO A 538 -8.92 -8.27 -26.39
N SER A 539 -9.41 -9.51 -26.56
CA SER A 539 -10.83 -9.90 -26.72
C SER A 539 -11.43 -10.74 -25.57
N GLU A 540 -11.41 -10.18 -24.37
CA GLU A 540 -12.18 -10.63 -23.20
C GLU A 540 -11.53 -11.78 -22.28
N GLN A 541 -11.22 -13.00 -22.83
CA GLN A 541 -10.85 -14.35 -22.21
C GLN A 541 -9.64 -14.40 -21.21
N PHE A 542 -9.23 -15.51 -20.56
CA PHE A 542 -7.95 -15.72 -19.80
C PHE A 542 -7.95 -17.01 -18.89
N LYS A 543 -7.09 -17.16 -17.84
CA LYS A 543 -6.78 -18.45 -17.18
C LYS A 543 -6.57 -18.48 -15.64
N PHE A 544 -7.54 -19.08 -14.97
CA PHE A 544 -7.59 -19.49 -13.56
C PHE A 544 -6.46 -20.46 -13.12
N ASN A 545 -6.24 -20.60 -11.81
CA ASN A 545 -4.96 -21.05 -11.26
C ASN A 545 -5.11 -21.77 -9.89
N GLY A 546 -6.25 -21.66 -9.16
CA GLY A 546 -6.47 -22.06 -7.74
C GLY A 546 -7.34 -21.07 -6.93
N PHE A 547 -7.63 -21.32 -5.65
CA PHE A 547 -7.92 -20.28 -4.64
C PHE A 547 -6.90 -20.48 -3.54
N LEU A 548 -6.44 -19.48 -2.81
CA LEU A 548 -5.23 -19.68 -2.02
C LEU A 548 -5.18 -18.72 -0.83
N GLU A 549 -4.40 -19.07 0.20
CA GLU A 549 -4.56 -18.56 1.57
C GLU A 549 -3.31 -17.84 2.08
N SER A 550 -3.23 -17.61 3.40
CA SER A 550 -2.25 -16.81 4.16
C SER A 550 -1.68 -17.33 5.47
N ALA A 551 -0.72 -16.55 5.95
CA ALA A 551 -0.05 -16.67 7.24
C ALA A 551 -0.91 -16.41 8.51
N PHE A 552 -2.26 -16.42 8.46
CA PHE A 552 -3.21 -16.48 9.61
C PHE A 552 -4.50 -17.22 9.22
N ASP A 553 -4.80 -17.51 7.93
CA ASP A 553 -5.71 -18.61 7.54
C ASP A 553 -5.11 -19.95 7.92
N ARG A 554 -3.79 -20.05 7.74
CA ARG A 554 -2.95 -21.13 8.27
C ARG A 554 -3.20 -21.40 9.75
N TYR A 555 -3.64 -20.38 10.48
CA TYR A 555 -3.97 -20.40 11.89
C TYR A 555 -5.47 -20.15 12.18
N LEU A 556 -6.31 -19.89 11.17
CA LEU A 556 -7.75 -19.76 11.33
C LEU A 556 -8.33 -21.15 11.57
N ILE A 557 -9.19 -21.23 12.58
CA ILE A 557 -9.92 -22.45 12.92
C ILE A 557 -11.41 -22.18 13.06
N HIS A 558 -12.21 -23.16 12.63
CA HIS A 558 -13.60 -23.27 13.05
C HIS A 558 -13.64 -23.84 14.48
N ILE A 559 -13.70 -22.94 15.48
CA ILE A 559 -13.54 -23.20 16.91
C ILE A 559 -14.35 -24.42 17.39
N PRO A 560 -15.66 -24.57 17.07
CA PRO A 560 -16.47 -25.70 17.55
C PRO A 560 -15.98 -27.09 17.10
N THR A 561 -15.07 -27.15 16.13
CA THR A 561 -14.52 -28.42 15.58
C THR A 561 -12.99 -28.52 15.63
N GLY A 562 -12.29 -27.44 16.00
CA GLY A 562 -10.83 -27.35 15.95
C GLY A 562 -10.19 -27.53 14.56
N LYS A 563 -10.98 -27.49 13.48
CA LYS A 563 -10.48 -27.68 12.11
C LYS A 563 -9.96 -26.38 11.52
N LYS A 564 -8.78 -26.41 10.89
CA LYS A 564 -8.25 -25.30 10.09
C LYS A 564 -9.20 -24.91 8.95
N ILE A 565 -9.27 -23.62 8.65
CA ILE A 565 -10.03 -23.11 7.49
C ILE A 565 -9.37 -23.50 6.15
N SER A 566 -8.05 -23.80 6.14
CA SER A 566 -7.30 -24.43 5.04
C SER A 566 -7.91 -25.68 4.41
N ALA A 567 -8.77 -26.41 5.13
CA ALA A 567 -9.53 -27.49 4.53
C ALA A 567 -10.54 -26.99 3.49
N LEU A 568 -11.21 -25.85 3.75
CA LEU A 568 -12.18 -25.24 2.85
C LEU A 568 -11.48 -24.71 1.59
N THR A 569 -10.35 -24.04 1.72
CA THR A 569 -9.57 -23.57 0.56
C THR A 569 -9.10 -24.73 -0.32
N GLY A 570 -8.60 -25.82 0.28
CA GLY A 570 -8.24 -27.04 -0.44
C GLY A 570 -9.41 -27.68 -1.19
N ASP A 571 -10.65 -27.52 -0.71
CA ASP A 571 -11.85 -27.97 -1.40
C ASP A 571 -12.31 -27.00 -2.50
N ILE A 572 -12.30 -25.68 -2.26
CA ILE A 572 -12.70 -24.66 -3.25
C ILE A 572 -11.73 -24.65 -4.45
N ASN A 573 -10.45 -24.95 -4.23
CA ASN A 573 -9.45 -25.18 -5.29
C ASN A 573 -9.88 -26.21 -6.35
N LYS A 574 -10.71 -27.20 -6.00
CA LYS A 574 -11.07 -28.31 -6.90
C LYS A 574 -11.79 -27.83 -8.17
N PHE A 575 -12.42 -26.66 -8.10
CA PHE A 575 -12.99 -25.94 -9.25
C PHE A 575 -12.04 -25.87 -10.46
N GLN A 576 -10.72 -25.71 -10.23
CA GLN A 576 -9.63 -25.82 -11.24
C GLN A 576 -9.78 -26.99 -12.22
N LYS A 577 -10.27 -28.13 -11.72
CA LYS A 577 -10.27 -29.42 -12.41
C LYS A 577 -11.62 -29.74 -13.05
N GLU A 578 -12.67 -29.03 -12.65
CA GLU A 578 -14.06 -29.36 -13.00
C GLU A 578 -14.58 -28.53 -14.18
N VAL A 579 -14.25 -27.24 -14.23
CA VAL A 579 -14.60 -26.34 -15.35
C VAL A 579 -13.38 -25.96 -16.21
N GLY A 580 -12.23 -26.54 -15.90
CA GLY A 580 -10.94 -26.20 -16.49
C GLY A 580 -10.34 -24.91 -15.92
N ILE A 581 -9.28 -24.46 -16.59
CA ILE A 581 -8.54 -23.25 -16.18
C ILE A 581 -8.74 -22.07 -17.11
N ILE A 582 -9.04 -22.25 -18.40
CA ILE A 582 -9.36 -21.12 -19.30
C ILE A 582 -10.85 -20.78 -19.14
N PHE A 583 -11.17 -19.49 -19.06
CA PHE A 583 -12.55 -18.98 -19.00
C PHE A 583 -12.75 -17.97 -20.14
N GLU A 584 -14.00 -17.63 -20.45
CA GLU A 584 -14.35 -16.89 -21.68
C GLU A 584 -15.16 -15.63 -21.43
N ASN A 585 -16.02 -15.62 -20.39
CA ASN A 585 -16.34 -14.39 -19.70
C ASN A 585 -16.13 -14.42 -18.21
N ASP A 586 -15.98 -13.22 -17.69
CA ASP A 586 -16.02 -12.88 -16.30
C ASP A 586 -17.45 -13.12 -15.90
N ILE A 587 -18.42 -12.52 -16.59
CA ILE A 587 -19.82 -12.92 -16.48
C ILE A 587 -19.98 -14.47 -16.51
N ASP A 588 -19.13 -15.20 -17.25
CA ASP A 588 -19.00 -16.66 -17.29
C ASP A 588 -18.23 -17.34 -16.12
N PHE A 589 -17.21 -16.79 -15.45
CA PHE A 589 -16.59 -17.47 -14.28
C PHE A 589 -17.47 -17.49 -13.05
N VAL A 590 -18.22 -16.44 -12.65
CA VAL A 590 -19.19 -16.62 -11.53
C VAL A 590 -20.49 -17.23 -12.03
N THR A 591 -20.75 -17.26 -13.34
CA THR A 591 -21.74 -18.22 -13.84
C THR A 591 -21.25 -19.65 -13.57
N LYS A 592 -20.09 -20.07 -14.09
CA LYS A 592 -19.45 -21.38 -13.84
C LYS A 592 -19.24 -21.66 -12.36
N PHE A 593 -18.80 -20.69 -11.56
CA PHE A 593 -18.49 -20.85 -10.13
C PHE A 593 -19.76 -20.88 -9.27
N ARG A 594 -20.76 -20.00 -9.45
CA ARG A 594 -22.08 -20.17 -8.79
C ARG A 594 -22.72 -21.50 -9.15
N ASN A 595 -22.54 -21.96 -10.39
CA ASN A 595 -23.03 -23.25 -10.87
C ASN A 595 -22.16 -24.43 -10.41
N SER A 596 -21.04 -24.19 -9.73
CA SER A 596 -20.12 -25.23 -9.24
C SER A 596 -20.45 -25.68 -7.81
N PRO A 597 -20.07 -26.91 -7.43
CA PRO A 597 -20.15 -27.36 -6.03
C PRO A 597 -19.39 -26.45 -5.05
N GLN A 598 -18.31 -25.81 -5.48
CA GLN A 598 -17.42 -25.04 -4.61
C GLN A 598 -18.04 -23.74 -4.10
N TYR A 599 -19.03 -23.16 -4.79
CA TYR A 599 -19.79 -22.01 -4.27
C TYR A 599 -20.57 -22.34 -2.99
N LYS A 600 -20.96 -23.61 -2.78
CA LYS A 600 -21.60 -24.03 -1.52
C LYS A 600 -20.63 -24.11 -0.34
N ILE A 601 -19.33 -24.20 -0.61
CA ILE A 601 -18.28 -24.09 0.41
C ILE A 601 -18.02 -22.60 0.72
N ALA A 602 -18.16 -21.74 -0.28
CA ALA A 602 -18.08 -20.29 -0.09
C ALA A 602 -19.28 -19.72 0.70
N GLU A 603 -20.51 -20.13 0.39
CA GLU A 603 -21.71 -19.86 1.21
C GLU A 603 -21.53 -20.36 2.66
N LYS A 604 -20.84 -21.48 2.85
CA LYS A 604 -20.54 -22.02 4.19
C LYS A 604 -19.58 -21.13 4.97
N MET A 605 -18.51 -20.61 4.37
CA MET A 605 -17.61 -19.69 5.08
C MET A 605 -18.27 -18.33 5.38
N MET A 606 -19.19 -17.87 4.51
CA MET A 606 -20.09 -16.75 4.84
C MET A 606 -20.89 -17.04 6.10
N SER A 607 -21.47 -18.24 6.24
CA SER A 607 -22.25 -18.59 7.45
C SER A 607 -21.40 -18.58 8.73
N TYR A 608 -20.13 -19.02 8.67
CA TYR A 608 -19.21 -18.94 9.81
C TYR A 608 -18.85 -17.49 10.18
N SER A 609 -18.65 -16.65 9.18
CA SER A 609 -18.20 -15.26 9.36
C SER A 609 -19.27 -14.30 9.89
N ILE A 610 -20.51 -14.78 10.02
CA ILE A 610 -21.64 -14.09 10.69
C ILE A 610 -22.20 -14.85 11.90
N THR A 611 -21.56 -15.92 12.35
CA THR A 611 -22.01 -16.68 13.53
C THR A 611 -21.09 -16.40 14.73
N PRO A 612 -21.55 -15.74 15.80
CA PRO A 612 -20.72 -15.33 16.93
C PRO A 612 -19.82 -16.42 17.54
N ASN A 613 -18.53 -16.11 17.71
CA ASN A 613 -17.50 -16.94 18.35
C ASN A 613 -17.18 -18.29 17.67
N VAL A 614 -17.51 -18.51 16.38
CA VAL A 614 -17.17 -19.78 15.68
C VAL A 614 -15.86 -19.77 14.91
N LEU A 615 -15.26 -18.58 14.69
CA LEU A 615 -13.95 -18.42 14.06
C LEU A 615 -12.96 -17.79 15.03
N GLY A 616 -11.72 -18.25 14.97
CA GLY A 616 -10.63 -17.76 15.80
C GLY A 616 -9.27 -18.04 15.19
N PHE A 617 -8.30 -17.22 15.56
CA PHE A 617 -6.89 -17.41 15.25
C PHE A 617 -6.24 -18.28 16.33
N LEU A 618 -5.52 -19.34 15.95
CA LEU A 618 -4.84 -20.25 16.86
C LEU A 618 -3.36 -19.83 17.04
N PRO A 619 -2.96 -19.25 18.20
CA PRO A 619 -1.61 -18.76 18.40
C PRO A 619 -0.57 -19.88 18.65
N ARG A 620 0.71 -19.50 18.54
CA ARG A 620 1.88 -20.32 18.85
C ARG A 620 1.83 -20.87 20.26
N GLY A 621 2.44 -22.03 20.46
CA GLY A 621 2.51 -22.69 21.78
C GLY A 621 1.23 -23.42 22.19
N THR A 622 0.15 -23.37 21.40
CA THR A 622 -1.04 -24.19 21.62
C THR A 622 -1.54 -24.88 20.34
N THR A 623 -2.34 -25.93 20.55
CA THR A 623 -3.12 -26.62 19.52
C THR A 623 -4.62 -26.69 19.90
N LYS A 624 -5.03 -26.06 21.02
CA LYS A 624 -6.39 -26.18 21.56
C LYS A 624 -7.28 -25.07 21.02
N ALA A 625 -8.41 -25.44 20.42
CA ALA A 625 -9.33 -24.47 19.82
C ALA A 625 -9.89 -23.42 20.80
N ILE A 626 -10.01 -23.76 22.08
CA ILE A 626 -10.48 -22.86 23.16
C ILE A 626 -9.45 -21.77 23.53
N GLU A 627 -8.18 -21.95 23.18
CA GLU A 627 -7.08 -21.01 23.41
C GLU A 627 -6.84 -20.10 22.19
N SER A 628 -7.81 -20.03 21.26
CA SER A 628 -7.79 -19.12 20.12
C SER A 628 -8.16 -17.69 20.48
N VAL A 629 -7.58 -16.74 19.75
CA VAL A 629 -8.00 -15.35 19.73
C VAL A 629 -9.28 -15.30 18.89
N VAL A 630 -10.40 -15.00 19.54
CA VAL A 630 -11.75 -15.10 18.93
C VAL A 630 -12.01 -13.86 18.08
N LEU A 631 -12.52 -14.08 16.88
CA LEU A 631 -12.68 -13.05 15.86
C LEU A 631 -14.12 -12.54 15.76
N GLU A 632 -14.28 -11.33 15.23
CA GLU A 632 -15.54 -10.58 15.19
C GLU A 632 -16.55 -11.16 14.20
N THR A 633 -17.31 -12.18 14.60
CA THR A 633 -18.32 -12.83 13.75
C THR A 633 -19.77 -12.44 14.09
N ARG A 634 -20.01 -11.28 14.72
CA ARG A 634 -21.35 -10.84 15.18
C ARG A 634 -22.05 -9.90 14.20
N LEU A 635 -21.30 -9.27 13.29
CA LEU A 635 -21.83 -8.25 12.38
C LEU A 635 -22.75 -8.86 11.32
N GLN A 636 -24.01 -8.44 11.33
CA GLN A 636 -25.08 -8.89 10.43
C GLN A 636 -25.83 -7.68 9.84
N PRO A 637 -25.91 -7.52 8.50
CA PRO A 637 -25.25 -8.34 7.48
C PRO A 637 -23.72 -8.33 7.65
N TYR A 638 -23.07 -9.37 7.13
CA TYR A 638 -21.61 -9.47 7.09
C TYR A 638 -21.03 -8.16 6.55
N GLN A 639 -20.25 -7.47 7.37
CA GLN A 639 -19.84 -6.10 7.10
C GLN A 639 -18.57 -6.08 6.26
N THR A 640 -18.52 -6.79 5.12
CA THR A 640 -17.41 -6.78 4.13
C THR A 640 -16.06 -6.43 4.80
N GLY A 641 -15.66 -7.35 5.69
CA GLY A 641 -14.49 -7.26 6.55
C GLY A 641 -14.48 -6.42 7.85
N SER A 642 -15.52 -5.76 8.37
CA SER A 642 -15.48 -5.47 9.83
C SER A 642 -15.64 -6.78 10.61
N SER A 643 -16.28 -7.75 9.94
CA SER A 643 -16.40 -9.15 10.29
C SER A 643 -15.07 -9.90 10.18
N ILE A 644 -14.93 -10.96 10.99
CA ILE A 644 -13.79 -11.87 11.17
C ILE A 644 -12.42 -11.24 11.49
N SER A 645 -12.29 -9.92 11.51
CA SER A 645 -10.98 -9.23 11.35
C SER A 645 -10.48 -8.47 12.53
N HIS A 646 -11.43 -8.21 13.38
CA HIS A 646 -11.21 -7.69 14.68
C HIS A 646 -11.21 -8.84 15.65
N VAL A 647 -10.59 -8.64 16.79
CA VAL A 647 -10.94 -9.45 17.95
C VAL A 647 -12.42 -9.18 18.28
N ASP A 648 -13.13 -10.21 18.72
CA ASP A 648 -14.55 -10.12 19.08
C ASP A 648 -14.81 -8.93 20.03
N PHE A 649 -15.57 -7.94 19.56
CA PHE A 649 -15.70 -6.66 20.26
C PHE A 649 -16.21 -6.85 21.68
N LYS A 650 -17.23 -7.70 21.86
CA LYS A 650 -17.83 -7.95 23.17
C LYS A 650 -16.87 -8.66 24.12
N LYS A 651 -15.98 -9.52 23.63
CA LYS A 651 -15.00 -10.25 24.45
C LYS A 651 -13.82 -9.37 24.88
N TYR A 652 -13.37 -8.44 24.04
CA TYR A 652 -12.08 -7.76 24.22
C TYR A 652 -12.14 -6.24 24.47
N ASN A 653 -13.26 -5.55 24.26
CA ASN A 653 -13.36 -4.07 24.38
C ASN A 653 -12.79 -3.49 25.69
N ASN A 654 -12.94 -4.22 26.81
CA ASN A 654 -12.54 -3.79 28.16
C ASN A 654 -11.30 -4.55 28.68
N THR A 655 -10.44 -5.05 27.80
CA THR A 655 -9.29 -5.90 28.14
C THR A 655 -7.98 -5.30 27.64
N SER A 656 -6.83 -5.83 28.04
CA SER A 656 -5.52 -5.44 27.50
C SER A 656 -5.38 -5.64 25.99
N ASP A 657 -6.21 -6.48 25.37
CA ASP A 657 -6.28 -6.67 23.90
C ASP A 657 -7.39 -5.82 23.25
N PHE A 658 -7.82 -4.73 23.90
CA PHE A 658 -8.78 -3.75 23.35
C PHE A 658 -8.35 -3.17 22.00
N LEU A 659 -7.05 -3.21 21.70
CA LEU A 659 -6.46 -2.57 20.54
C LEU A 659 -7.08 -3.00 19.20
N MET A 660 -7.62 -4.22 19.08
CA MET A 660 -7.96 -4.83 17.78
C MET A 660 -9.45 -4.93 17.49
N LYS A 661 -10.27 -4.13 18.14
CA LYS A 661 -11.74 -4.18 18.08
C LYS A 661 -12.27 -3.27 16.97
N PHE A 662 -13.41 -3.60 16.35
CA PHE A 662 -13.92 -2.89 15.16
C PHE A 662 -14.46 -1.47 15.38
N LEU A 663 -14.35 -0.91 16.58
CA LEU A 663 -14.96 0.37 16.95
C LEU A 663 -14.04 1.11 17.93
N ALA A 664 -13.73 2.40 17.74
CA ALA A 664 -12.94 3.15 18.74
C ALA A 664 -13.80 3.81 19.81
N ASP A 665 -13.16 4.14 20.93
CA ASP A 665 -13.82 4.77 22.06
C ASP A 665 -13.94 6.29 21.90
N HIS A 666 -15.14 6.80 22.19
CA HIS A 666 -15.42 8.23 22.29
C HIS A 666 -15.01 8.79 23.66
N GLY A 667 -14.27 9.91 23.65
CA GLY A 667 -14.01 10.71 24.85
C GLY A 667 -12.96 10.16 25.82
N ALA A 668 -12.27 9.08 25.46
CA ALA A 668 -11.12 8.54 26.18
C ALA A 668 -9.86 8.80 25.36
N ASN A 669 -8.74 9.21 26.00
CA ASN A 669 -7.43 9.29 25.35
C ASN A 669 -6.65 7.95 25.54
N LEU A 670 -5.56 7.70 24.79
CA LEU A 670 -4.88 6.40 24.81
C LEU A 670 -4.29 6.08 26.19
N ASP A 671 -3.73 7.06 26.88
CA ASP A 671 -3.24 6.90 28.25
C ASP A 671 -4.37 6.50 29.20
N SER A 672 -5.57 7.06 29.02
CA SER A 672 -6.75 6.67 29.80
C SER A 672 -7.23 5.26 29.46
N LEU A 673 -7.19 4.84 28.19
CA LEU A 673 -7.54 3.47 27.76
C LEU A 673 -6.55 2.43 28.31
N ILE A 674 -5.23 2.72 28.24
CA ILE A 674 -4.20 1.92 28.92
C ILE A 674 -4.53 1.81 30.41
N THR A 675 -4.78 2.95 31.06
CA THR A 675 -5.05 3.01 32.51
C THR A 675 -6.32 2.23 32.90
N SER A 676 -7.38 2.29 32.08
CA SER A 676 -8.64 1.59 32.35
C SER A 676 -8.64 0.09 31.99
N HIS A 677 -7.66 -0.39 31.22
CA HIS A 677 -7.68 -1.76 30.67
C HIS A 677 -6.44 -2.62 30.99
N ASN A 678 -5.30 -2.04 31.41
CA ASN A 678 -4.05 -2.79 31.68
C ASN A 678 -3.69 -2.99 33.16
N GLY A 679 -4.49 -2.49 34.12
CA GLY A 679 -4.42 -2.92 35.53
C GLY A 679 -3.04 -2.88 36.18
N ASN A 680 -2.40 -1.70 36.21
CA ASN A 680 -1.14 -1.38 36.91
C ASN A 680 0.15 -2.13 36.51
N ASN A 681 0.11 -3.18 35.69
CA ASN A 681 1.25 -4.10 35.56
C ASN A 681 2.25 -3.80 34.42
N ASN A 682 1.97 -2.84 33.53
CA ASN A 682 2.92 -2.32 32.53
C ASN A 682 2.80 -0.79 32.47
N ALA A 683 3.94 -0.08 32.39
CA ALA A 683 4.00 1.38 32.35
C ALA A 683 4.44 1.89 30.96
N GLY A 684 3.82 2.98 30.50
CA GLY A 684 4.12 3.62 29.21
C GLY A 684 3.58 2.87 27.98
N TYR A 685 3.90 3.39 26.79
CA TYR A 685 3.35 2.93 25.50
C TYR A 685 3.60 1.45 25.16
N ASN A 686 4.54 0.78 25.86
CA ASN A 686 4.75 -0.67 25.74
C ASN A 686 3.53 -1.51 26.16
N ALA A 687 2.58 -0.94 26.92
CA ALA A 687 1.36 -1.61 27.36
C ALA A 687 0.25 -1.71 26.29
N ILE A 688 0.43 -1.10 25.12
CA ILE A 688 -0.66 -0.95 24.14
C ILE A 688 -0.89 -2.24 23.35
N ILE A 689 0.18 -2.95 22.98
CA ILE A 689 0.08 -4.26 22.32
C ILE A 689 -0.24 -5.31 23.37
N GLY A 690 -1.52 -5.72 23.43
CA GLY A 690 -2.01 -6.73 24.36
C GLY A 690 -1.35 -8.11 24.21
N PRO A 691 -1.51 -9.01 25.21
CA PRO A 691 -0.84 -10.30 25.23
C PRO A 691 -1.33 -11.28 24.16
N ASN A 692 -2.63 -11.35 23.87
CA ASN A 692 -3.13 -12.18 22.76
C ASN A 692 -2.64 -11.62 21.44
N LEU A 693 -2.57 -10.30 21.32
CA LEU A 693 -2.14 -9.60 20.14
C LEU A 693 -0.66 -9.83 19.82
N LYS A 694 0.21 -9.65 20.82
CA LYS A 694 1.63 -10.01 20.75
C LYS A 694 1.80 -11.47 20.34
N LEU A 695 1.03 -12.38 20.94
CA LEU A 695 1.03 -13.80 20.56
C LEU A 695 0.61 -14.00 19.10
N VAL A 696 -0.42 -13.29 18.60
CA VAL A 696 -0.75 -13.30 17.16
C VAL A 696 0.47 -12.94 16.35
N LEU A 697 1.02 -11.74 16.54
CA LEU A 697 2.18 -11.22 15.80
C LEU A 697 3.36 -12.22 15.80
N GLU A 698 3.70 -12.78 16.95
CA GLU A 698 4.73 -13.79 17.15
C GLU A 698 4.45 -15.12 16.41
N THR A 699 3.18 -15.50 16.27
CA THR A 699 2.75 -16.74 15.60
C THR A 699 2.90 -16.65 14.09
N LEU A 700 2.52 -15.52 13.49
CA LEU A 700 2.77 -15.25 12.08
C LEU A 700 4.27 -15.35 11.85
N GLY A 701 5.02 -14.70 12.75
CA GLY A 701 6.40 -15.06 13.03
C GLY A 701 7.23 -13.97 13.70
N TYR A 702 6.74 -13.17 14.67
CA TYR A 702 7.53 -12.11 15.33
C TYR A 702 8.65 -12.51 16.28
N SER A 703 9.81 -11.93 15.97
CA SER A 703 10.99 -11.80 16.80
C SER A 703 10.75 -10.69 17.83
N THR A 704 10.15 -11.05 18.95
CA THR A 704 10.13 -10.21 20.15
C THR A 704 11.35 -10.54 21.03
N PRO A 705 11.68 -9.73 22.06
CA PRO A 705 12.74 -10.08 23.02
C PRO A 705 12.53 -11.43 23.72
N GLU A 706 11.28 -11.89 23.86
CA GLU A 706 10.91 -13.18 24.45
C GLU A 706 10.83 -14.34 23.43
N TYR A 707 10.81 -14.05 22.13
CA TYR A 707 10.64 -15.05 21.08
C TYR A 707 11.47 -14.73 19.82
N THR A 708 12.79 -14.67 19.98
CA THR A 708 13.74 -14.21 18.95
C THR A 708 13.85 -15.11 17.71
N ASN A 709 13.48 -16.39 17.80
CA ASN A 709 13.56 -17.37 16.69
C ASN A 709 12.17 -17.93 16.29
N PRO A 710 11.35 -17.11 15.62
CA PRO A 710 10.00 -17.47 15.17
C PRO A 710 9.99 -18.34 13.90
N TYR A 711 8.84 -18.92 13.59
CA TYR A 711 8.61 -19.70 12.37
C TYR A 711 8.94 -18.93 11.09
N LYS A 712 9.51 -19.62 10.09
CA LYS A 712 9.80 -19.11 8.75
C LYS A 712 9.40 -20.19 7.70
N PRO A 713 8.52 -19.92 6.73
CA PRO A 713 8.19 -20.83 5.62
C PRO A 713 9.30 -20.85 4.57
N SER A 714 9.12 -21.62 3.51
CA SER A 714 10.12 -21.83 2.45
C SER A 714 9.90 -20.97 1.21
N VAL A 715 10.98 -20.68 0.48
CA VAL A 715 10.95 -19.91 -0.79
C VAL A 715 10.76 -20.85 -1.97
N THR A 716 9.64 -20.69 -2.68
CA THR A 716 9.16 -21.64 -3.68
C THR A 716 9.75 -21.36 -5.07
N ILE A 717 11.03 -21.65 -5.29
CA ILE A 717 11.67 -21.47 -6.61
C ILE A 717 11.24 -22.61 -7.56
N ILE A 718 10.08 -22.45 -8.19
CA ILE A 718 9.69 -23.24 -9.37
C ILE A 718 10.13 -22.47 -10.62
N GLY A 719 10.94 -23.13 -11.47
CA GLY A 719 11.63 -22.47 -12.58
C GLY A 719 10.73 -22.01 -13.74
N ASN A 720 11.25 -21.06 -14.51
CA ASN A 720 10.71 -20.49 -15.75
C ASN A 720 9.42 -19.67 -15.64
N GLY A 721 9.58 -18.36 -15.45
CA GLY A 721 8.69 -17.37 -16.09
C GLY A 721 8.15 -16.26 -15.20
N ASN A 722 8.40 -15.03 -15.64
CA ASN A 722 7.60 -13.84 -15.38
C ASN A 722 7.37 -13.50 -13.91
N ASP A 723 8.47 -13.09 -13.31
CA ASP A 723 8.53 -12.00 -12.34
C ASP A 723 7.19 -11.25 -12.11
N PHE A 724 6.56 -11.42 -10.94
CA PHE A 724 5.50 -10.55 -10.45
C PHE A 724 5.96 -9.13 -10.22
N ASN A 725 5.26 -8.20 -10.86
CA ASN A 725 5.78 -6.89 -11.24
C ASN A 725 4.44 -5.94 -11.48
N PRO A 726 4.09 -4.60 -11.18
CA PRO A 726 3.76 -3.32 -11.95
C PRO A 726 4.42 -1.96 -11.61
N THR A 727 4.61 -1.06 -12.58
CA THR A 727 5.13 0.29 -12.28
C THR A 727 4.48 1.33 -13.14
N MET A 728 3.29 1.76 -12.71
CA MET A 728 2.39 2.74 -13.34
C MET A 728 3.14 3.64 -14.32
N SER A 729 3.07 3.28 -15.59
CA SER A 729 3.23 4.21 -16.68
C SER A 729 1.88 4.86 -16.86
N ILE A 730 1.88 6.19 -16.78
CA ILE A 730 0.94 7.07 -17.44
C ILE A 730 1.86 8.20 -17.99
N PRO A 731 1.79 8.54 -19.29
CA PRO A 731 2.70 9.54 -19.85
C PRO A 731 2.48 10.95 -19.31
N ILE A 732 3.52 11.79 -19.44
CA ILE A 732 3.40 13.26 -19.38
C ILE A 732 4.27 13.83 -20.49
N GLU A 733 3.67 14.34 -21.55
CA GLU A 733 4.35 15.23 -22.49
C GLU A 733 4.27 16.70 -21.98
N PRO A 734 5.27 17.54 -22.28
CA PRO A 734 5.18 18.99 -22.09
C PRO A 734 4.39 19.61 -23.25
N GLY A 735 3.55 20.61 -22.96
CA GLY A 735 2.69 21.24 -23.96
C GLY A 735 3.40 22.29 -24.82
N ASP A 736 2.79 22.60 -25.98
CA ASP A 736 3.11 23.77 -26.81
C ASP A 736 2.00 24.83 -26.67
N SER A 737 2.33 26.11 -26.90
CA SER A 737 1.38 27.22 -26.90
C SER A 737 1.73 28.28 -27.94
N SER A 738 1.22 28.09 -29.16
CA SER A 738 1.18 29.10 -30.23
C SER A 738 -0.26 29.35 -30.71
N THR A 739 -0.49 30.37 -31.54
CA THR A 739 -1.78 31.10 -31.59
C THR A 739 -2.52 31.06 -32.93
N ASN A 740 -3.86 31.01 -32.85
CA ASN A 740 -4.87 31.48 -33.82
C ASN A 740 -4.86 30.92 -35.26
N ASN A 741 -5.93 30.19 -35.64
CA ASN A 741 -7.01 30.72 -36.52
C ASN A 741 -8.03 29.63 -36.95
N GLY A 742 -9.28 30.05 -37.26
CA GLY A 742 -10.05 29.45 -38.38
C GLY A 742 -11.11 28.34 -38.13
N LYS A 743 -12.34 28.75 -37.78
CA LYS A 743 -13.67 28.21 -38.20
C LYS A 743 -13.89 26.71 -38.57
N GLY A 744 -14.85 26.07 -37.87
CA GLY A 744 -15.81 25.08 -38.42
C GLY A 744 -15.46 23.59 -38.27
N SER A 745 -16.41 22.64 -38.29
CA SER A 745 -17.89 22.72 -38.18
C SER A 745 -18.53 21.32 -38.01
N ASN A 746 -19.57 21.20 -37.17
CA ASN A 746 -20.45 20.02 -36.99
C ASN A 746 -19.75 18.74 -36.44
N GLU A 747 -20.44 17.70 -35.93
CA GLU A 747 -21.90 17.44 -35.86
C GLU A 747 -22.35 16.85 -34.49
N LYS A 748 -23.62 16.43 -34.37
CA LYS A 748 -24.31 16.13 -33.09
C LYS A 748 -24.33 14.64 -32.73
N SER A 749 -24.04 14.30 -31.48
CA SER A 749 -24.35 12.98 -30.90
C SER A 749 -25.70 12.98 -30.16
N GLY A 750 -26.72 12.32 -30.71
CA GLY A 750 -27.85 11.82 -29.92
C GLY A 750 -27.46 10.52 -29.22
N GLY A 751 -27.87 10.31 -27.97
CA GLY A 751 -27.54 9.08 -27.21
C GLY A 751 -28.76 8.21 -26.93
N ILE A 752 -28.56 7.05 -26.28
CA ILE A 752 -29.46 6.43 -25.26
C ILE A 752 -28.90 5.07 -24.77
N LYS A 753 -29.21 4.74 -23.49
CA LYS A 753 -29.07 3.43 -22.79
C LYS A 753 -27.67 2.85 -22.54
N THR A 754 -27.25 2.95 -21.27
CA THR A 754 -26.20 2.12 -20.64
C THR A 754 -26.75 0.78 -20.14
N TYR A 755 -25.99 -0.31 -20.29
CA TYR A 755 -26.09 -1.50 -19.44
C TYR A 755 -24.78 -1.66 -18.65
N LYS A 756 -24.87 -2.02 -17.36
CA LYS A 756 -23.73 -2.15 -16.44
C LYS A 756 -23.40 -3.61 -16.17
N THR A 757 -22.43 -4.17 -16.89
CA THR A 757 -21.71 -5.39 -16.47
C THR A 757 -20.20 -5.32 -16.72
N ASN A 758 -19.61 -4.12 -16.86
CA ASN A 758 -18.24 -3.95 -16.36
C ASN A 758 -18.25 -4.37 -14.90
N PHE A 759 -17.25 -5.14 -14.52
CA PHE A 759 -17.15 -5.61 -13.16
C PHE A 759 -16.71 -4.52 -12.22
N LYS A 760 -16.57 -4.97 -10.98
CA LYS A 760 -15.58 -4.53 -10.04
C LYS A 760 -14.10 -4.98 -10.38
N SER A 761 -13.81 -5.38 -11.61
CA SER A 761 -12.53 -5.47 -12.39
C SER A 761 -11.16 -5.71 -11.74
N ILE A 762 -10.05 -5.17 -12.29
CA ILE A 762 -8.66 -5.36 -11.82
C ILE A 762 -7.81 -4.04 -11.98
N TYR A 763 -7.74 -3.19 -10.92
CA TYR A 763 -7.01 -1.92 -10.54
C TYR A 763 -7.33 -1.10 -9.13
N HIS A 764 -8.13 -1.47 -8.08
CA HIS A 764 -8.52 -0.85 -6.71
C HIS A 764 -8.73 -1.82 -5.42
N VAL A 765 -8.62 -1.45 -4.11
CA VAL A 765 -7.94 -2.27 -3.01
C VAL A 765 -8.58 -2.85 -1.70
N THR A 766 -9.01 -4.12 -1.58
CA THR A 766 -9.76 -4.74 -0.42
C THR A 766 -9.79 -4.03 0.95
N ILE A 767 -10.97 -3.74 1.58
CA ILE A 767 -10.99 -3.18 2.95
C ILE A 767 -11.98 -3.60 4.22
N ASP A 768 -11.50 -4.13 5.41
CA ASP A 768 -12.03 -4.63 6.77
C ASP A 768 -12.45 -3.64 7.98
N GLN A 769 -13.49 -2.77 7.92
CA GLN A 769 -13.51 -1.47 8.69
C GLN A 769 -13.50 -1.43 10.22
N ILE A 770 -12.63 -0.57 10.78
CA ILE A 770 -12.81 0.03 12.13
C ILE A 770 -13.68 1.28 12.04
N LEU A 771 -14.65 1.43 12.94
CA LEU A 771 -15.81 2.31 12.82
C LEU A 771 -15.93 3.28 14.02
N ILE A 772 -16.74 4.35 13.86
CA ILE A 772 -17.57 4.98 14.92
C ILE A 772 -18.99 4.48 14.69
#